data_AF-A0A522SYK7-F1
#
_entry.id   AF-A0A522SYK7-F1
#
_cell.length_a   1.000
_cell.length_b   1.000
_cell.length_c   1.000
_cell.angle_alpha   90.00
_cell.angle_beta   90.00
_cell.angle_gamma   90.00
#
_symmetry.space_group_name_H-M   'P 1'
#
loop_
_entity.id
_entity.type
_entity.pdbx_description
1 polymer ?
#
loop_
_entity_poly.entity_id
_entity_poly.type
_entity_poly.pdbx_seq_one_letter_code
_entity_poly.pdbx_strand_id
1 'polypeptide(L)'
;MNAEGLLAHYARIADAPDAIVRLRRFVLDLAVRGKLVAQESGDEPAAKLLERITAEKTRLIQAGTIRKAKPAPPSEEAPFAIPSGWAWSQIAEIGILSPRNDAADDMQASFVPMNLISAEYGKPNGHEVRLWREIKRGYTHFSEGDVGLAKITPCFENGKSTVFRNLAGKLGSGTTELHVVRPLLINPDYVLVFLKSPHFIESGIPRMTGTAGQKRVPTDYFAYSPFPLPPLAEQQRIVAKVDELMALCDQLEAARAQREATRDRLAAASLARLNTPDPDTFPADARFALDALPALTTRPDQIKQLRQTILNLAVRGKLVPQDATDEPASEFVKAIAKAKVEAKLNTGDARIKAAPDPMPEDIRMPLPQGWSVQSFENLFLFIDYRGNTPTKTSAGIPLITAKNIRMGFLSREPREFVSKGTFEKWMTRGFPKQGDIFFTTEAPLGNVCLNNIDEPFAMAQRAICLQPYGNADTKFMMFSLMSDLMQLSIEEQSTGMTAKGIKASKLKPLPLPVPPLAEQRRIVAKVDELMALCDQLEASLTTGETTRSRLLDALLHEALAPAPTVNIAEPRAAVSGYVVSRLASRRNFGRTAHMKHLYLAESRLGLKLGGRYMRQAAGPLDTDIYALEKQAELAGWYTHSVETLPSGHEKVSYVPGKAIKALAEEGVAVLGDSRAEMDRLIDLMGGLNTEQVEIIATLFAAWNDALLDGHTPHDGWIVKEVREHWHASKQRFAPAELHKWLGWMRHNDVVPLGLPPRTMQQTTMEF
;
A
#
# COMPACT_ATOMS: atom_id res chain seq x y z
N MET A 1 -10.85 9.17 -8.49
CA MET A 1 -9.71 10.08 -8.23
C MET A 1 -8.91 10.39 -9.51
N ASN A 2 -8.43 11.64 -9.71
CA ASN A 2 -7.42 11.98 -10.73
C ASN A 2 -6.00 11.70 -10.18
N ALA A 3 -4.96 11.80 -11.01
CA ALA A 3 -3.57 11.60 -10.57
C ALA A 3 -3.15 12.52 -9.39
N GLU A 4 -3.80 13.67 -9.24
CA GLU A 4 -3.53 14.65 -8.17
C GLU A 4 -3.95 14.14 -6.79
N GLY A 5 -5.09 13.45 -6.67
CA GLY A 5 -5.52 12.91 -5.37
C GLY A 5 -4.59 11.81 -4.84
N LEU A 6 -4.00 10.99 -5.73
CA LEU A 6 -3.00 10.01 -5.33
C LEU A 6 -1.72 10.69 -4.84
N LEU A 7 -1.28 11.76 -5.51
CA LEU A 7 -0.11 12.55 -5.11
C LEU A 7 -0.31 13.26 -3.78
N ALA A 8 -1.50 13.82 -3.55
CA ALA A 8 -1.85 14.50 -2.30
C ALA A 8 -1.78 13.56 -1.09
N HIS A 9 -2.12 12.28 -1.28
CA HIS A 9 -2.06 11.28 -0.21
C HIS A 9 -0.77 10.45 -0.21
N TYR A 10 0.10 10.63 -1.20
CA TYR A 10 1.24 9.75 -1.42
C TYR A 10 2.20 9.70 -0.23
N ALA A 11 2.51 10.85 0.36
CA ALA A 11 3.41 10.92 1.52
C ALA A 11 2.95 10.02 2.69
N ARG A 12 1.64 9.76 2.82
CA ARG A 12 1.06 8.92 3.87
C ARG A 12 1.08 7.42 3.53
N ILE A 13 1.17 7.07 2.25
CA ILE A 13 1.21 5.68 1.75
C ILE A 13 2.61 5.24 1.30
N ALA A 14 3.57 6.15 1.13
CA ALA A 14 4.93 5.87 0.65
C ALA A 14 5.73 4.89 1.53
N ASP A 15 5.37 4.79 2.81
CA ASP A 15 6.00 3.89 3.77
C ASP A 15 5.43 2.45 3.71
N ALA A 16 4.37 2.20 2.93
CA ALA A 16 3.92 0.82 2.70
C ALA A 16 5.00 0.01 1.94
N PRO A 17 5.08 -1.31 2.19
CA PRO A 17 5.88 -2.20 1.36
C PRO A 17 5.48 -2.07 -0.12
N ASP A 18 6.47 -2.01 -1.02
CA ASP A 18 6.30 -1.93 -2.48
C ASP A 18 5.47 -0.74 -3.01
N ALA A 19 5.16 0.27 -2.18
CA ALA A 19 4.31 1.39 -2.56
C ALA A 19 4.83 2.15 -3.79
N ILE A 20 6.14 2.43 -3.83
CA ILE A 20 6.80 3.12 -4.94
C ILE A 20 6.72 2.27 -6.23
N VAL A 21 7.00 0.97 -6.13
CA VAL A 21 6.94 0.05 -7.29
C VAL A 21 5.54 0.01 -7.88
N ARG A 22 4.52 -0.08 -7.02
CA ARG A 22 3.11 -0.05 -7.43
C ARG A 22 2.72 1.30 -8.01
N LEU A 23 3.20 2.41 -7.46
CA LEU A 23 2.95 3.75 -8.00
C LEU A 23 3.50 3.89 -9.43
N ARG A 24 4.75 3.47 -9.68
CA ARG A 24 5.35 3.54 -11.03
C ARG A 24 4.51 2.81 -12.06
N ARG A 25 4.08 1.58 -11.73
CA ARG A 25 3.18 0.78 -12.57
C ARG A 25 1.86 1.51 -12.83
N PHE A 26 1.29 2.08 -11.78
CA PHE A 26 0.03 2.79 -11.84
C PHE A 26 0.10 4.07 -12.68
N VAL A 27 1.19 4.85 -12.59
CA VAL A 27 1.43 6.03 -13.44
C VAL A 27 1.41 5.65 -14.93
N LEU A 28 2.09 4.56 -15.30
CA LEU A 28 2.12 4.07 -16.68
C LEU A 28 0.73 3.58 -17.14
N ASP A 29 -0.05 2.97 -16.26
CA ASP A 29 -1.40 2.51 -16.57
C ASP A 29 -2.38 3.70 -16.75
N LEU A 30 -2.30 4.73 -15.91
CA LEU A 30 -3.09 5.96 -16.09
C LEU A 30 -2.71 6.70 -17.38
N ALA A 31 -1.43 6.69 -17.75
CA ALA A 31 -0.93 7.33 -18.96
C ALA A 31 -1.60 6.76 -20.21
N VAL A 32 -1.66 5.42 -20.34
CA VAL A 32 -2.24 4.76 -21.53
C VAL A 32 -3.77 4.73 -21.54
N ARG A 33 -4.42 5.05 -20.41
CA ARG A 33 -5.88 5.17 -20.30
C ARG A 33 -6.38 6.60 -20.53
N GLY A 34 -5.49 7.56 -20.73
CA GLY A 34 -5.86 8.98 -20.86
C GLY A 34 -6.40 9.59 -19.57
N LYS A 35 -5.96 9.09 -18.41
CA LYS A 35 -6.37 9.57 -17.08
C LYS A 35 -5.28 10.37 -16.36
N LEU A 36 -4.09 10.49 -16.97
CA LEU A 36 -2.93 11.11 -16.34
C LEU A 36 -2.89 12.64 -16.48
N VAL A 37 -3.36 13.17 -17.61
CA VAL A 37 -3.39 14.60 -17.94
C VAL A 37 -4.79 15.00 -18.41
N ALA A 38 -5.11 16.29 -18.33
CA ALA A 38 -6.37 16.83 -18.83
C ALA A 38 -6.40 16.83 -20.38
N GLN A 39 -7.58 16.59 -20.93
CA GLN A 39 -7.84 16.66 -22.38
C GLN A 39 -8.09 18.11 -22.79
N GLU A 40 -7.47 18.55 -23.88
CA GLU A 40 -7.66 19.89 -24.43
C GLU A 40 -8.51 19.81 -25.70
N SER A 41 -9.63 20.54 -25.74
CA SER A 41 -10.56 20.53 -26.89
C SER A 41 -9.97 21.12 -28.17
N GLY A 42 -8.85 21.85 -28.06
CA GLY A 42 -8.13 22.41 -29.20
C GLY A 42 -7.11 21.46 -29.85
N ASP A 43 -6.87 20.29 -29.26
CA ASP A 43 -5.92 19.33 -29.83
C ASP A 43 -6.44 18.72 -31.14
N GLU A 44 -5.54 18.47 -32.09
CA GLU A 44 -5.83 17.69 -33.30
C GLU A 44 -6.29 16.27 -32.89
N PRO A 45 -7.49 15.80 -33.30
CA PRO A 45 -7.95 14.46 -32.98
C PRO A 45 -6.98 13.38 -33.47
N ALA A 46 -6.78 12.32 -32.68
CA ALA A 46 -5.85 11.23 -33.01
C ALA A 46 -6.14 10.57 -34.38
N ALA A 47 -7.39 10.59 -34.83
CA ALA A 47 -7.78 10.12 -36.16
C ALA A 47 -7.04 10.88 -37.29
N LYS A 48 -6.83 12.19 -37.16
CA LYS A 48 -6.07 12.99 -38.14
C LYS A 48 -4.59 12.70 -38.12
N LEU A 49 -4.02 12.45 -36.95
CA LEU A 49 -2.66 11.95 -36.83
C LEU A 49 -2.50 10.60 -37.54
N LEU A 50 -3.46 9.68 -37.36
CA LEU A 50 -3.44 8.38 -38.02
C LEU A 50 -3.52 8.50 -39.56
N GLU A 51 -4.38 9.38 -40.09
CA GLU A 51 -4.43 9.69 -41.53
C GLU A 51 -3.06 10.11 -42.07
N ARG A 52 -2.34 10.99 -41.35
CA ARG A 52 -1.00 11.47 -41.73
C ARG A 52 0.04 10.35 -41.71
N ILE A 53 -0.03 9.45 -40.72
CA ILE A 53 0.85 8.29 -40.63
C ILE A 53 0.61 7.33 -41.80
N THR A 54 -0.66 7.08 -42.15
CA THR A 54 -1.01 6.26 -43.31
C THR A 54 -0.48 6.86 -44.61
N ALA A 55 -0.59 8.18 -44.78
CA ALA A 55 -0.04 8.89 -45.93
C ALA A 55 1.49 8.76 -46.00
N GLU A 56 2.20 8.95 -44.88
CA GLU A 56 3.66 8.82 -44.82
C GLU A 56 4.12 7.39 -45.10
N LYS A 57 3.42 6.37 -44.57
CA LYS A 57 3.69 4.97 -44.93
C LYS A 57 3.51 4.71 -46.41
N THR A 58 2.44 5.24 -47.00
CA THR A 58 2.16 5.06 -48.43
C THR A 58 3.26 5.67 -49.27
N ARG A 59 3.74 6.87 -48.90
CA ARG A 59 4.88 7.53 -49.53
C ARG A 59 6.16 6.69 -49.46
N LEU A 60 6.46 6.10 -48.30
CA LEU A 60 7.64 5.25 -48.10
C LEU A 60 7.56 3.91 -48.85
N ILE A 61 6.36 3.34 -49.01
CA ILE A 61 6.14 2.14 -49.85
C ILE A 61 6.35 2.48 -51.32
N GLN A 62 5.79 3.61 -51.79
CA GLN A 62 5.96 4.07 -53.17
C GLN A 62 7.43 4.40 -53.50
N ALA A 63 8.17 4.93 -52.52
CA ALA A 63 9.60 5.18 -52.63
C ALA A 63 10.47 3.90 -52.56
N GLY A 64 9.87 2.73 -52.34
CA GLY A 64 10.61 1.45 -52.21
C GLY A 64 11.43 1.32 -50.93
N THR A 65 11.32 2.27 -50.00
CA THR A 65 12.06 2.29 -48.73
C THR A 65 11.57 1.22 -47.76
N ILE A 66 10.26 0.93 -47.77
CA ILE A 66 9.65 -0.13 -46.96
C ILE A 66 8.77 -1.05 -47.80
N ARG A 67 8.65 -2.31 -47.39
CA ARG A 67 7.76 -3.28 -48.04
C ARG A 67 6.32 -3.08 -47.59
N LYS A 68 5.37 -3.38 -48.47
CA LYS A 68 3.95 -3.44 -48.11
C LYS A 68 3.73 -4.51 -47.04
N ALA A 69 3.12 -4.13 -45.92
CA ALA A 69 2.80 -5.04 -44.84
C ALA A 69 1.71 -6.04 -45.25
N LYS A 70 1.64 -7.17 -44.55
CA LYS A 70 0.52 -8.11 -44.66
C LYS A 70 -0.77 -7.44 -44.16
N PRO A 71 -1.95 -7.89 -44.62
CA PRO A 71 -3.22 -7.43 -44.06
C PRO A 71 -3.23 -7.63 -42.55
N ALA A 72 -3.64 -6.60 -41.80
CA ALA A 72 -3.77 -6.69 -40.36
C ALA A 72 -4.89 -7.70 -40.01
N PRO A 73 -4.74 -8.48 -38.92
CA PRO A 73 -5.85 -9.25 -38.38
C PRO A 73 -6.97 -8.31 -37.90
N PRO A 74 -8.20 -8.83 -37.71
CA PRO A 74 -9.29 -8.06 -37.11
C PRO A 74 -8.84 -7.43 -35.79
N SER A 75 -9.22 -6.17 -35.57
CA SER A 75 -8.90 -5.50 -34.30
C SER A 75 -9.48 -6.30 -33.13
N GLU A 76 -8.67 -6.51 -32.10
CA GLU A 76 -9.18 -7.02 -30.83
C GLU A 76 -10.15 -6.01 -30.20
N GLU A 77 -11.02 -6.51 -29.34
CA GLU A 77 -11.98 -5.70 -28.59
C GLU A 77 -11.24 -4.66 -27.72
N ALA A 78 -11.80 -3.44 -27.63
CA ALA A 78 -11.21 -2.37 -26.86
C ALA A 78 -11.10 -2.78 -25.37
N PRO A 79 -9.88 -2.84 -24.79
CA PRO A 79 -9.69 -3.36 -23.43
C PRO A 79 -10.23 -2.43 -22.33
N PHE A 80 -10.44 -1.15 -22.65
CA PHE A 80 -10.99 -0.14 -21.75
C PHE A 80 -11.52 1.06 -22.54
N ALA A 81 -12.26 1.94 -21.88
CA ALA A 81 -12.69 3.21 -22.48
C ALA A 81 -11.51 4.19 -22.58
N ILE A 82 -11.40 4.87 -23.72
CA ILE A 82 -10.42 5.94 -23.99
C ILE A 82 -11.13 7.29 -24.17
N PRO A 83 -10.44 8.43 -23.97
CA PRO A 83 -11.03 9.76 -24.21
C PRO A 83 -11.52 9.95 -25.66
N SER A 84 -12.53 10.80 -25.85
CA SER A 84 -13.18 11.00 -27.17
C SER A 84 -12.25 11.55 -28.27
N GLY A 85 -11.15 12.23 -27.90
CA GLY A 85 -10.15 12.72 -28.85
C GLY A 85 -9.12 11.66 -29.28
N TRP A 86 -9.11 10.50 -28.62
CA TRP A 86 -8.19 9.40 -28.89
C TRP A 86 -8.77 8.44 -29.92
N ALA A 87 -7.91 7.60 -30.48
CA ALA A 87 -8.30 6.53 -31.40
C ALA A 87 -7.63 5.21 -30.99
N TRP A 88 -8.32 4.10 -31.19
CA TRP A 88 -7.69 2.79 -31.17
C TRP A 88 -6.91 2.58 -32.47
N SER A 89 -5.67 2.12 -32.34
CA SER A 89 -4.79 1.75 -33.44
C SER A 89 -3.96 0.52 -33.04
N GLN A 90 -2.89 0.23 -33.78
CA GLN A 90 -1.99 -0.88 -33.55
C GLN A 90 -0.54 -0.43 -33.78
N ILE A 91 0.44 -1.10 -33.16
CA ILE A 91 1.87 -0.78 -33.35
C ILE A 91 2.27 -0.93 -34.84
N ALA A 92 1.68 -1.90 -35.53
CA ALA A 92 1.85 -2.12 -36.97
C ALA A 92 1.32 -0.96 -37.82
N GLU A 93 0.39 -0.14 -37.33
CA GLU A 93 -0.20 1.02 -38.01
C GLU A 93 0.61 2.29 -37.75
N ILE A 94 1.10 2.46 -36.51
CA ILE A 94 1.81 3.68 -36.08
C ILE A 94 3.31 3.74 -36.46
N GLY A 95 3.91 2.63 -36.91
CA GLY A 95 5.33 2.60 -37.25
C GLY A 95 5.78 1.48 -38.18
N ILE A 96 7.07 1.43 -38.50
CA ILE A 96 7.67 0.38 -39.32
C ILE A 96 8.21 -0.71 -38.40
N LEU A 97 7.70 -1.93 -38.54
CA LEU A 97 8.15 -3.08 -37.75
C LEU A 97 9.45 -3.66 -38.31
N SER A 98 10.36 -4.05 -37.41
CA SER A 98 11.64 -4.68 -37.76
C SER A 98 12.40 -3.92 -38.87
N PRO A 99 12.65 -2.61 -38.69
CA PRO A 99 13.31 -1.81 -39.71
C PRO A 99 14.68 -2.39 -40.06
N ARG A 100 15.13 -2.17 -41.29
CA ARG A 100 16.47 -2.50 -41.75
C ARG A 100 17.24 -1.22 -42.02
N ASN A 101 18.54 -1.30 -41.76
CA ASN A 101 19.49 -0.24 -42.02
C ASN A 101 20.52 -0.74 -43.02
N ASP A 102 20.92 0.15 -43.92
CA ASP A 102 22.02 -0.05 -44.85
C ASP A 102 23.05 1.06 -44.60
N ALA A 103 24.32 0.68 -44.49
CA ALA A 103 25.41 1.55 -44.09
C ALA A 103 26.76 0.96 -44.52
N ALA A 104 27.79 1.80 -44.60
CA ALA A 104 29.14 1.37 -44.96
C ALA A 104 29.75 0.43 -43.90
N ASP A 105 30.57 -0.51 -44.34
CA ASP A 105 31.10 -1.60 -43.49
C ASP A 105 32.02 -1.13 -42.36
N ASP A 106 32.69 0.00 -42.56
CA ASP A 106 33.61 0.66 -41.64
C ASP A 106 32.93 1.72 -40.76
N MET A 107 31.62 1.94 -40.93
CA MET A 107 30.86 2.85 -40.09
C MET A 107 30.83 2.36 -38.64
N GLN A 108 31.13 3.25 -37.69
CA GLN A 108 30.92 2.97 -36.27
C GLN A 108 29.42 3.01 -35.96
N ALA A 109 28.94 1.94 -35.34
CA ALA A 109 27.55 1.71 -35.01
C ALA A 109 27.42 1.13 -33.58
N SER A 110 26.24 1.29 -32.98
CA SER A 110 26.00 0.79 -31.62
C SER A 110 25.51 -0.66 -31.62
N PHE A 111 26.12 -1.50 -30.79
CA PHE A 111 25.61 -2.82 -30.44
C PHE A 111 24.93 -2.80 -29.06
N VAL A 112 23.68 -3.28 -28.96
CA VAL A 112 22.90 -3.29 -27.70
C VAL A 112 22.58 -4.74 -27.29
N PRO A 113 23.36 -5.34 -26.36
CA PRO A 113 23.01 -6.62 -25.75
C PRO A 113 21.89 -6.48 -24.70
N MET A 114 21.25 -7.60 -24.34
CA MET A 114 20.06 -7.61 -23.46
C MET A 114 20.29 -7.05 -22.05
N ASN A 115 21.50 -7.16 -21.52
CA ASN A 115 21.86 -6.60 -20.19
C ASN A 115 21.95 -5.07 -20.21
N LEU A 116 22.10 -4.43 -21.37
CA LEU A 116 22.12 -2.98 -21.52
C LEU A 116 20.74 -2.37 -21.82
N ILE A 117 19.67 -3.17 -21.70
CA ILE A 117 18.28 -2.72 -21.77
C ILE A 117 17.68 -2.81 -20.37
N SER A 118 17.19 -1.69 -19.86
CA SER A 118 16.61 -1.59 -18.52
C SER A 118 15.14 -2.02 -18.49
N ALA A 119 14.76 -2.65 -17.37
CA ALA A 119 13.37 -2.87 -17.01
C ALA A 119 12.70 -1.57 -16.52
N GLU A 120 13.46 -0.70 -15.86
CA GLU A 120 12.97 0.57 -15.32
C GLU A 120 12.63 1.57 -16.44
N TYR A 121 11.58 2.35 -16.22
CA TYR A 121 11.25 3.48 -17.09
C TYR A 121 12.27 4.63 -16.88
N GLY A 122 12.53 5.41 -17.92
CA GLY A 122 13.42 6.58 -17.85
C GLY A 122 14.93 6.26 -17.82
N LYS A 123 15.32 4.99 -17.70
CA LYS A 123 16.73 4.58 -17.81
C LYS A 123 17.12 4.41 -19.29
N PRO A 124 18.18 5.10 -19.78
CA PRO A 124 18.61 4.97 -21.17
C PRO A 124 19.20 3.57 -21.42
N ASN A 125 19.21 3.14 -22.68
CA ASN A 125 19.98 1.98 -23.08
C ASN A 125 21.50 2.25 -22.95
N GLY A 126 22.25 1.23 -22.55
CA GLY A 126 23.69 1.19 -22.81
C GLY A 126 23.95 0.69 -24.24
N HIS A 127 25.20 0.82 -24.70
CA HIS A 127 25.65 0.21 -25.94
C HIS A 127 27.16 0.01 -25.97
N GLU A 128 27.62 -0.80 -26.90
CA GLU A 128 29.03 -0.98 -27.25
C GLU A 128 29.25 -0.43 -28.66
N VAL A 129 30.33 0.31 -28.90
CA VAL A 129 30.65 0.77 -30.26
C VAL A 129 31.35 -0.37 -31.02
N ARG A 130 30.82 -0.69 -32.20
CA ARG A 130 31.31 -1.73 -33.11
C ARG A 130 31.36 -1.21 -34.55
N LEU A 131 32.07 -1.91 -35.43
CA LEU A 131 31.99 -1.63 -36.86
C LEU A 131 30.75 -2.27 -37.46
N TRP A 132 30.06 -1.58 -38.36
CA TRP A 132 28.80 -2.06 -38.93
C TRP A 132 28.94 -3.45 -39.55
N ARG A 133 30.06 -3.76 -40.23
CA ARG A 133 30.33 -5.10 -40.79
C ARG A 133 30.23 -6.25 -39.78
N GLU A 134 30.50 -5.99 -38.50
CA GLU A 134 30.49 -6.97 -37.42
C GLU A 134 29.07 -7.26 -36.92
N ILE A 135 28.15 -6.30 -37.08
CA ILE A 135 26.82 -6.34 -36.48
C ILE A 135 25.66 -6.16 -37.48
N LYS A 136 25.96 -6.06 -38.79
CA LYS A 136 24.96 -5.94 -39.87
C LYS A 136 24.22 -7.24 -40.23
N ARG A 137 24.68 -8.40 -39.72
CA ARG A 137 24.09 -9.73 -39.97
C ARG A 137 23.93 -10.49 -38.66
N GLY A 138 22.87 -11.29 -38.55
CA GLY A 138 22.62 -12.13 -37.38
C GLY A 138 22.03 -11.41 -36.16
N TYR A 139 21.68 -10.12 -36.30
CA TYR A 139 21.18 -9.27 -35.22
C TYR A 139 19.94 -8.46 -35.65
N THR A 140 19.27 -7.84 -34.67
CA THR A 140 18.09 -7.01 -34.90
C THR A 140 18.50 -5.56 -35.08
N HIS A 141 18.17 -4.96 -36.23
CA HIS A 141 18.60 -3.58 -36.56
C HIS A 141 17.65 -2.56 -35.92
N PHE A 142 18.20 -1.39 -35.61
CA PHE A 142 17.45 -0.21 -35.16
C PHE A 142 18.23 1.08 -35.43
N SER A 143 17.55 2.20 -35.44
CA SER A 143 18.14 3.55 -35.55
C SER A 143 17.82 4.39 -34.33
N GLU A 144 18.47 5.54 -34.21
CA GLU A 144 18.17 6.54 -33.19
C GLU A 144 16.66 6.88 -33.22
N GLY A 145 16.00 6.77 -32.07
CA GLY A 145 14.56 7.00 -31.93
C GLY A 145 13.65 5.79 -32.18
N ASP A 146 14.20 4.66 -32.67
CA ASP A 146 13.43 3.40 -32.74
C ASP A 146 13.16 2.88 -31.32
N VAL A 147 12.06 2.14 -31.14
CA VAL A 147 11.64 1.60 -29.84
C VAL A 147 11.77 0.08 -29.85
N GLY A 148 12.50 -0.46 -28.89
CA GLY A 148 12.77 -1.89 -28.72
C GLY A 148 12.06 -2.49 -27.52
N LEU A 149 11.54 -3.71 -27.67
CA LEU A 149 10.96 -4.54 -26.62
C LEU A 149 11.66 -5.90 -26.57
N ALA A 150 12.13 -6.32 -25.40
CA ALA A 150 12.61 -7.68 -25.20
C ALA A 150 11.47 -8.67 -25.36
N LYS A 151 11.64 -9.70 -26.19
CA LYS A 151 10.58 -10.68 -26.46
C LYS A 151 10.65 -11.96 -25.62
N ILE A 152 11.76 -12.23 -24.94
CA ILE A 152 12.03 -13.51 -24.25
C ILE A 152 11.82 -13.42 -22.73
N THR A 153 11.41 -14.52 -22.08
CA THR A 153 11.38 -14.68 -20.61
C THR A 153 12.79 -14.64 -20.01
N PRO A 154 13.00 -14.02 -18.83
CA PRO A 154 12.06 -13.17 -18.07
C PRO A 154 12.09 -11.69 -18.51
N CYS A 155 12.82 -11.35 -19.58
CA CYS A 155 13.04 -9.96 -19.98
C CYS A 155 11.74 -9.26 -20.41
N PHE A 156 10.86 -9.94 -21.15
CA PHE A 156 9.52 -9.43 -21.47
C PHE A 156 8.66 -9.25 -20.21
N GLU A 157 8.62 -10.26 -19.34
CA GLU A 157 7.85 -10.26 -18.09
C GLU A 157 8.25 -9.10 -17.16
N ASN A 158 9.54 -8.76 -17.17
CA ASN A 158 10.09 -7.63 -16.42
C ASN A 158 9.96 -6.28 -17.14
N GLY A 159 9.35 -6.22 -18.33
CA GLY A 159 9.13 -4.97 -19.07
C GLY A 159 10.40 -4.35 -19.66
N LYS A 160 11.43 -5.15 -19.99
CA LYS A 160 12.65 -4.63 -20.64
C LYS A 160 12.32 -4.07 -22.02
N SER A 161 12.46 -2.77 -22.15
CA SER A 161 12.17 -2.00 -23.36
C SER A 161 12.86 -0.64 -23.27
N THR A 162 13.14 -0.03 -24.42
CA THR A 162 13.84 1.25 -24.51
C THR A 162 13.49 1.97 -25.80
N VAL A 163 13.56 3.31 -25.78
CA VAL A 163 13.85 4.06 -27.00
C VAL A 163 15.36 4.02 -27.20
N PHE A 164 15.84 3.65 -28.38
CA PHE A 164 17.27 3.61 -28.68
C PHE A 164 17.82 5.02 -28.82
N ARG A 165 18.69 5.40 -27.89
CA ARG A 165 19.28 6.74 -27.81
C ARG A 165 20.79 6.70 -27.73
N ASN A 166 21.40 7.81 -28.09
CA ASN A 166 22.83 8.06 -28.04
C ASN A 166 23.62 7.01 -28.83
N LEU A 167 23.12 6.63 -30.00
CA LEU A 167 23.75 5.59 -30.82
C LEU A 167 24.92 6.18 -31.61
N ALA A 168 26.05 5.48 -31.60
CA ALA A 168 27.17 5.74 -32.50
C ALA A 168 26.68 5.64 -33.95
N GLY A 169 26.95 6.66 -34.76
CA GLY A 169 26.48 6.71 -36.15
C GLY A 169 24.96 6.76 -36.33
N LYS A 170 24.17 7.01 -35.26
CA LYS A 170 22.69 7.06 -35.30
C LYS A 170 22.01 5.75 -35.74
N LEU A 171 22.74 4.64 -35.73
CA LEU A 171 22.22 3.31 -36.04
C LEU A 171 22.91 2.25 -35.22
N GLY A 172 22.26 1.10 -35.13
CA GLY A 172 22.79 -0.03 -34.41
C GLY A 172 22.10 -1.34 -34.72
N SER A 173 22.59 -2.37 -34.05
CA SER A 173 21.97 -3.67 -33.98
C SER A 173 22.01 -4.19 -32.55
N GLY A 174 21.11 -5.09 -32.19
CA GLY A 174 21.09 -5.69 -30.86
C GLY A 174 20.81 -7.18 -30.91
N THR A 175 20.67 -7.77 -29.73
CA THR A 175 20.27 -9.17 -29.59
C THR A 175 19.06 -9.51 -30.49
N THR A 176 19.06 -10.74 -31.01
CA THR A 176 17.95 -11.29 -31.82
C THR A 176 16.64 -11.40 -31.05
N GLU A 177 16.70 -11.28 -29.71
CA GLU A 177 15.57 -11.37 -28.79
C GLU A 177 14.81 -10.05 -28.61
N LEU A 178 14.76 -9.21 -29.65
CA LEU A 178 14.03 -7.94 -29.68
C LEU A 178 12.91 -7.94 -30.71
N HIS A 179 11.82 -7.28 -30.36
CA HIS A 179 10.88 -6.65 -31.29
C HIS A 179 11.23 -5.16 -31.40
N VAL A 180 11.17 -4.59 -32.61
CA VAL A 180 11.51 -3.18 -32.84
C VAL A 180 10.44 -2.52 -33.71
N VAL A 181 10.06 -1.31 -33.35
CA VAL A 181 9.23 -0.41 -34.16
C VAL A 181 9.94 0.92 -34.36
N ARG A 182 9.92 1.44 -35.59
CA ARG A 182 10.26 2.82 -35.92
C ARG A 182 8.98 3.65 -35.96
N PRO A 183 8.69 4.48 -34.94
CA PRO A 183 7.49 5.31 -34.94
C PRO A 183 7.50 6.30 -36.10
N LEU A 184 6.35 6.57 -36.71
CA LEU A 184 6.18 7.60 -37.73
C LEU A 184 5.30 8.70 -37.17
N LEU A 185 5.81 9.94 -37.13
CA LEU A 185 5.08 11.13 -36.66
C LEU A 185 4.52 11.04 -35.22
N ILE A 186 4.96 10.05 -34.44
CA ILE A 186 4.51 9.78 -33.07
C ILE A 186 5.68 9.94 -32.11
N ASN A 187 5.38 10.35 -30.88
CA ASN A 187 6.39 10.44 -29.84
C ASN A 187 6.89 9.03 -29.45
N PRO A 188 8.18 8.69 -29.65
CA PRO A 188 8.71 7.37 -29.31
C PRO A 188 8.62 7.04 -27.81
N ASP A 189 8.67 8.06 -26.94
CA ASP A 189 8.53 7.85 -25.49
C ASP A 189 7.10 7.44 -25.11
N TYR A 190 6.09 7.92 -25.84
CA TYR A 190 4.72 7.46 -25.59
C TYR A 190 4.55 5.98 -25.99
N VAL A 191 5.22 5.54 -27.06
CA VAL A 191 5.28 4.11 -27.41
C VAL A 191 5.99 3.32 -26.29
N LEU A 192 7.08 3.84 -25.73
CA LEU A 192 7.77 3.22 -24.60
C LEU A 192 6.87 3.13 -23.35
N VAL A 193 6.11 4.19 -23.03
CA VAL A 193 5.12 4.20 -21.93
C VAL A 193 4.12 3.06 -22.12
N PHE A 194 3.58 2.88 -23.33
CA PHE A 194 2.67 1.78 -23.64
C PHE A 194 3.33 0.40 -23.45
N LEU A 195 4.53 0.20 -24.00
CA LEU A 195 5.25 -1.08 -23.91
C LEU A 195 5.69 -1.44 -22.48
N LYS A 196 5.77 -0.45 -21.57
CA LYS A 196 6.05 -0.67 -20.14
C LYS A 196 4.78 -0.71 -19.28
N SER A 197 3.61 -0.43 -19.85
CA SER A 197 2.36 -0.42 -19.10
C SER A 197 2.03 -1.82 -18.56
N PRO A 198 1.51 -1.94 -17.32
CA PRO A 198 1.09 -3.22 -16.76
C PRO A 198 0.11 -3.95 -17.66
N HIS A 199 -0.85 -3.22 -18.24
CA HIS A 199 -1.85 -3.77 -19.16
C HIS A 199 -1.21 -4.52 -20.34
N PHE A 200 -0.23 -3.93 -21.03
CA PHE A 200 0.44 -4.56 -22.16
C PHE A 200 1.36 -5.72 -21.75
N ILE A 201 2.03 -5.64 -20.60
CA ILE A 201 2.89 -6.75 -20.16
C ILE A 201 2.04 -7.93 -19.69
N GLU A 202 1.06 -7.70 -18.82
CA GLU A 202 0.25 -8.75 -18.19
C GLU A 202 -0.63 -9.49 -19.20
N SER A 203 -1.19 -8.80 -20.21
CA SER A 203 -1.95 -9.46 -21.27
C SER A 203 -1.08 -10.23 -22.27
N GLY A 204 0.22 -9.94 -22.32
CA GLY A 204 1.18 -10.63 -23.18
C GLY A 204 1.78 -11.88 -22.55
N ILE A 205 1.92 -11.94 -21.23
CA ILE A 205 2.50 -13.10 -20.51
C ILE A 205 1.79 -14.42 -20.86
N PRO A 206 0.44 -14.50 -20.85
CA PRO A 206 -0.29 -15.72 -21.22
C PRO A 206 -0.12 -16.12 -22.69
N ARG A 207 0.26 -15.18 -23.56
CA ARG A 207 0.42 -15.39 -25.02
C ARG A 207 1.83 -15.84 -25.41
N MET A 208 2.77 -15.87 -24.47
CA MET A 208 4.15 -16.29 -24.75
C MET A 208 4.21 -17.79 -25.06
N THR A 209 4.96 -18.16 -26.10
CA THR A 209 5.09 -19.56 -26.56
C THR A 209 6.54 -20.04 -26.45
N GLY A 210 6.73 -21.36 -26.28
CA GLY A 210 8.05 -21.98 -26.12
C GLY A 210 8.15 -22.89 -24.90
N THR A 211 9.36 -23.38 -24.61
CA THR A 211 9.64 -24.23 -23.45
C THR A 211 9.78 -23.43 -22.16
N ALA A 212 9.59 -24.07 -21.01
CA ALA A 212 9.73 -23.42 -19.70
C ALA A 212 11.12 -22.77 -19.56
N GLY A 213 11.16 -21.47 -19.22
CA GLY A 213 12.39 -20.67 -19.12
C GLY A 213 12.88 -20.02 -20.43
N GLN A 214 12.32 -20.36 -21.60
CA GLN A 214 12.67 -19.74 -22.89
C GLN A 214 11.43 -19.45 -23.75
N LYS A 215 10.39 -18.88 -23.13
CA LYS A 215 9.19 -18.45 -23.85
C LYS A 215 9.43 -17.12 -24.56
N ARG A 216 8.74 -16.89 -25.68
CA ARG A 216 8.80 -15.65 -26.45
C ARG A 216 7.41 -15.09 -26.70
N VAL A 217 7.27 -13.77 -26.58
CA VAL A 217 6.05 -13.08 -26.99
C VAL A 217 6.00 -13.04 -28.54
N PRO A 218 4.89 -13.49 -29.16
CA PRO A 218 4.78 -13.52 -30.62
C PRO A 218 4.89 -12.14 -31.27
N THR A 219 5.38 -12.07 -32.50
CA THR A 219 5.40 -10.83 -33.29
C THR A 219 4.00 -10.26 -33.49
N ASP A 220 3.01 -11.13 -33.69
CA ASP A 220 1.61 -10.71 -33.90
C ASP A 220 1.04 -10.00 -32.67
N TYR A 221 1.41 -10.45 -31.46
CA TYR A 221 1.04 -9.76 -30.24
C TYR A 221 1.65 -8.35 -30.21
N PHE A 222 2.95 -8.22 -30.45
CA PHE A 222 3.63 -6.93 -30.49
C PHE A 222 3.06 -6.01 -31.59
N ALA A 223 2.74 -6.56 -32.75
CA ALA A 223 2.28 -5.79 -33.91
C ALA A 223 0.84 -5.29 -33.76
N TYR A 224 -0.06 -6.12 -33.24
CA TYR A 224 -1.50 -5.93 -33.36
C TYR A 224 -2.24 -5.75 -32.03
N SER A 225 -1.52 -5.68 -30.91
CA SER A 225 -2.13 -5.29 -29.62
C SER A 225 -2.84 -3.93 -29.75
N PRO A 226 -4.05 -3.78 -29.16
CA PRO A 226 -4.74 -2.50 -29.12
C PRO A 226 -3.87 -1.39 -28.53
N PHE A 227 -3.52 -0.41 -29.36
CA PHE A 227 -2.70 0.73 -29.01
C PHE A 227 -3.59 1.97 -28.87
N PRO A 228 -3.73 2.56 -27.67
CA PRO A 228 -4.52 3.76 -27.47
C PRO A 228 -3.72 4.97 -27.93
N LEU A 229 -4.09 5.59 -29.06
CA LEU A 229 -3.40 6.71 -29.67
C LEU A 229 -4.04 8.05 -29.24
N PRO A 230 -3.32 8.91 -28.50
CA PRO A 230 -3.73 10.29 -28.22
C PRO A 230 -3.36 11.23 -29.37
N PRO A 231 -3.93 12.45 -29.41
CA PRO A 231 -3.36 13.59 -30.11
C PRO A 231 -1.86 13.76 -29.86
N LEU A 232 -1.10 14.23 -30.85
CA LEU A 232 0.36 14.37 -30.73
C LEU A 232 0.78 15.32 -29.59
N ALA A 233 0.06 16.44 -29.43
CA ALA A 233 0.29 17.38 -28.34
C ALA A 233 0.03 16.72 -26.97
N GLU A 234 -1.04 15.93 -26.85
CA GLU A 234 -1.35 15.19 -25.63
C GLU A 234 -0.31 14.11 -25.33
N GLN A 235 0.23 13.40 -26.34
CA GLN A 235 1.35 12.46 -26.14
C GLN A 235 2.55 13.13 -25.46
N GLN A 236 2.90 14.36 -25.87
CA GLN A 236 4.00 15.12 -25.26
C GLN A 236 3.68 15.50 -23.80
N ARG A 237 2.46 15.97 -23.53
CA ARG A 237 2.01 16.29 -22.15
C ARG A 237 2.00 15.04 -21.26
N ILE A 238 1.56 13.89 -21.78
CA ILE A 238 1.57 12.60 -21.08
C ILE A 238 2.99 12.21 -20.71
N VAL A 239 3.92 12.19 -21.68
CA VAL A 239 5.32 11.80 -21.43
C VAL A 239 5.96 12.73 -20.41
N ALA A 240 5.80 14.05 -20.55
CA ALA A 240 6.32 15.01 -19.58
C ALA A 240 5.78 14.75 -18.16
N LYS A 241 4.50 14.41 -18.03
CA LYS A 241 3.91 14.09 -16.74
C LYS A 241 4.37 12.75 -16.19
N VAL A 242 4.55 11.72 -17.01
CA VAL A 242 5.14 10.45 -16.59
C VAL A 242 6.56 10.68 -16.06
N ASP A 243 7.39 11.44 -16.78
CA ASP A 243 8.77 11.74 -16.39
C ASP A 243 8.82 12.50 -15.06
N GLU A 244 7.97 13.51 -14.88
CA GLU A 244 7.83 14.26 -13.62
C GLU A 244 7.51 13.32 -12.44
N LEU A 245 6.52 12.44 -12.62
CA LEU A 245 6.05 11.55 -11.56
C LEU A 245 7.05 10.43 -11.25
N MET A 246 7.77 9.94 -12.26
CA MET A 246 8.85 8.96 -12.08
C MET A 246 10.03 9.57 -11.33
N ALA A 247 10.40 10.83 -11.63
CA ALA A 247 11.42 11.56 -10.89
C ALA A 247 10.99 11.80 -9.43
N LEU A 248 9.72 12.11 -9.19
CA LEU A 248 9.17 12.21 -7.84
C LEU A 248 9.27 10.86 -7.11
N CYS A 249 8.92 9.74 -7.77
CA CYS A 249 9.10 8.40 -7.21
C CYS A 249 10.56 8.13 -6.81
N ASP A 250 11.53 8.48 -7.67
CA ASP A 250 12.97 8.34 -7.38
C ASP A 250 13.38 9.14 -6.13
N GLN A 251 12.91 10.39 -6.01
CA GLN A 251 13.20 11.24 -4.85
C GLN A 251 12.61 10.67 -3.55
N LEU A 252 11.40 10.14 -3.61
CA LEU A 252 10.72 9.55 -2.46
C LEU A 252 11.41 8.26 -2.00
N GLU A 253 11.85 7.44 -2.94
CA GLU A 253 12.62 6.23 -2.69
C GLU A 253 13.96 6.56 -1.99
N ALA A 254 14.70 7.54 -2.52
CA ALA A 254 15.93 8.02 -1.91
C ALA A 254 15.70 8.61 -0.51
N ALA A 255 14.67 9.43 -0.34
CA ALA A 255 14.33 10.03 0.95
C ALA A 255 13.94 8.97 2.00
N ARG A 256 13.22 7.92 1.59
CA ARG A 256 12.88 6.78 2.46
C ARG A 256 14.14 6.03 2.87
N ALA A 257 14.99 5.66 1.92
CA ALA A 257 16.25 4.96 2.21
C ALA A 257 17.15 5.77 3.15
N GLN A 258 17.20 7.09 2.98
CA GLN A 258 17.95 7.97 3.88
C GLN A 258 17.37 8.01 5.30
N ARG A 259 16.04 8.16 5.44
CA ARG A 259 15.37 8.14 6.76
C ARG A 259 15.61 6.81 7.48
N GLU A 260 15.50 5.69 6.77
CA GLU A 260 15.76 4.35 7.31
C GLU A 260 17.21 4.19 7.75
N ALA A 261 18.18 4.60 6.92
CA ALA A 261 19.61 4.54 7.27
C ALA A 261 19.97 5.43 8.48
N THR A 262 19.40 6.63 8.57
CA THR A 262 19.59 7.51 9.73
C THR A 262 19.02 6.88 11.01
N ARG A 263 17.82 6.29 10.91
CA ARG A 263 17.17 5.63 12.04
C ARG A 263 17.95 4.41 12.51
N ASP A 264 18.41 3.56 11.59
CA ASP A 264 19.23 2.39 11.90
C ASP A 264 20.52 2.78 12.64
N ARG A 265 21.18 3.84 12.18
CA ARG A 265 22.38 4.37 12.85
C ARG A 265 22.05 4.87 14.26
N LEU A 266 20.95 5.61 14.43
CA LEU A 266 20.55 6.15 15.73
C LEU A 266 20.13 5.05 16.70
N ALA A 267 19.38 4.06 16.24
CA ALA A 267 18.99 2.89 17.03
C ALA A 267 20.22 2.09 17.47
N ALA A 268 21.12 1.76 16.53
CA ALA A 268 22.35 1.04 16.83
C ALA A 268 23.24 1.81 17.83
N ALA A 269 23.42 3.11 17.64
CA ALA A 269 24.22 3.94 18.55
C ALA A 269 23.59 4.02 19.96
N SER A 270 22.26 4.13 20.06
CA SER A 270 21.56 4.18 21.34
C SER A 270 21.64 2.85 22.08
N LEU A 271 21.45 1.73 21.37
CA LEU A 271 21.61 0.39 21.94
C LEU A 271 23.07 0.09 22.33
N ALA A 272 24.05 0.58 21.57
CA ALA A 272 25.46 0.45 21.91
C ALA A 272 25.78 1.18 23.22
N ARG A 273 25.32 2.43 23.40
CA ARG A 273 25.50 3.17 24.66
C ARG A 273 24.84 2.48 25.86
N LEU A 274 23.72 1.79 25.65
CA LEU A 274 23.11 0.97 26.69
C LEU A 274 23.92 -0.30 27.02
N ASN A 275 24.47 -0.97 26.00
CA ASN A 275 25.21 -2.21 26.15
C ASN A 275 26.67 -2.00 26.62
N THR A 276 27.26 -0.84 26.40
CA THR A 276 28.60 -0.47 26.92
C THR A 276 28.53 0.94 27.51
N PRO A 277 27.89 1.09 28.68
CA PRO A 277 27.57 2.40 29.21
C PRO A 277 28.79 3.08 29.84
N ASP A 278 28.96 4.36 29.52
CA ASP A 278 29.80 5.27 30.28
C ASP A 278 29.07 5.61 31.60
N PRO A 279 29.67 5.38 32.78
CA PRO A 279 29.04 5.65 34.07
C PRO A 279 28.47 7.07 34.20
N ASP A 280 29.12 8.07 33.61
CA ASP A 280 28.75 9.49 33.77
C ASP A 280 27.55 9.88 32.89
N THR A 281 27.39 9.23 31.74
CA THR A 281 26.31 9.55 30.77
C THR A 281 25.15 8.54 30.79
N PHE A 282 25.33 7.38 31.43
CA PHE A 282 24.37 6.28 31.38
C PHE A 282 22.93 6.67 31.74
N PRO A 283 22.64 7.45 32.80
CA PRO A 283 21.25 7.82 33.11
C PRO A 283 20.59 8.62 32.00
N ALA A 284 21.33 9.52 31.35
CA ALA A 284 20.83 10.33 30.24
C ALA A 284 20.67 9.49 28.96
N ASP A 285 21.63 8.62 28.67
CA ASP A 285 21.58 7.70 27.53
C ASP A 285 20.41 6.71 27.65
N ALA A 286 20.18 6.18 28.84
CA ALA A 286 19.08 5.27 29.12
C ALA A 286 17.72 5.96 28.98
N ARG A 287 17.58 7.17 29.53
CA ARG A 287 16.37 7.96 29.38
C ARG A 287 16.08 8.29 27.92
N PHE A 288 17.08 8.78 27.17
CA PHE A 288 16.94 9.07 25.75
C PHE A 288 16.49 7.83 24.96
N ALA A 289 17.15 6.69 25.18
CA ALA A 289 16.84 5.47 24.47
C ALA A 289 15.40 5.01 24.75
N LEU A 290 14.95 5.05 26.01
CA LEU A 290 13.60 4.69 26.45
C LEU A 290 12.53 5.64 25.89
N ASP A 291 12.76 6.96 25.97
CA ASP A 291 11.83 7.99 25.47
C ASP A 291 11.72 7.93 23.93
N ALA A 292 12.81 7.60 23.25
CA ALA A 292 12.86 7.52 21.79
C ALA A 292 12.43 6.15 21.23
N LEU A 293 12.11 5.14 22.07
CA LEU A 293 11.83 3.77 21.59
C LEU A 293 10.82 3.70 20.44
N PRO A 294 9.63 4.33 20.53
CA PRO A 294 8.66 4.26 19.43
C PRO A 294 9.17 4.87 18.13
N ALA A 295 10.02 5.90 18.23
CA ALA A 295 10.66 6.59 17.12
C ALA A 295 11.95 5.92 16.62
N LEU A 296 12.43 4.87 17.31
CA LEU A 296 13.60 4.08 16.90
C LEU A 296 13.20 2.70 16.38
N THR A 297 12.12 2.10 16.87
CA THR A 297 11.67 0.75 16.50
C THR A 297 10.58 0.78 15.41
N THR A 298 10.98 0.87 14.13
CA THR A 298 10.06 0.72 12.97
C THR A 298 10.05 -0.66 12.37
N ARG A 299 11.01 -1.53 12.73
CA ARG A 299 11.12 -2.86 12.14
C ARG A 299 11.21 -3.95 13.22
N PRO A 300 10.75 -5.18 12.93
CA PRO A 300 10.83 -6.29 13.89
C PRO A 300 12.25 -6.63 14.35
N ASP A 301 13.26 -6.48 13.49
CA ASP A 301 14.66 -6.74 13.84
C ASP A 301 15.18 -5.80 14.94
N GLN A 302 14.74 -4.53 14.92
CA GLN A 302 15.11 -3.52 15.92
C GLN A 302 14.45 -3.84 17.28
N ILE A 303 13.21 -4.34 17.29
CA ILE A 303 12.53 -4.77 18.52
C ILE A 303 13.26 -5.98 19.13
N LYS A 304 13.71 -6.93 18.31
CA LYS A 304 14.51 -8.06 18.78
C LYS A 304 15.79 -7.61 19.48
N GLN A 305 16.51 -6.63 18.90
CA GLN A 305 17.71 -6.06 19.52
C GLN A 305 17.39 -5.35 20.84
N LEU A 306 16.28 -4.61 20.90
CA LEU A 306 15.81 -3.96 22.13
C LEU A 306 15.54 -4.96 23.26
N ARG A 307 14.80 -6.05 22.97
CA ARG A 307 14.56 -7.13 23.95
C ARG A 307 15.87 -7.67 24.51
N GLN A 308 16.85 -7.88 23.65
CA GLN A 308 18.16 -8.36 24.06
C GLN A 308 18.91 -7.36 24.94
N THR A 309 18.88 -6.07 24.61
CA THR A 309 19.46 -5.01 25.44
C THR A 309 18.79 -4.93 26.82
N ILE A 310 17.46 -5.07 26.90
CA ILE A 310 16.74 -5.11 28.18
C ILE A 310 17.26 -6.25 29.07
N LEU A 311 17.40 -7.46 28.51
CA LEU A 311 17.93 -8.62 29.23
C LEU A 311 19.39 -8.40 29.65
N ASN A 312 20.22 -7.82 28.78
CA ASN A 312 21.61 -7.53 29.10
C ASN A 312 21.75 -6.50 30.23
N LEU A 313 20.89 -5.47 30.27
CA LEU A 313 20.85 -4.49 31.37
C LEU A 313 20.36 -5.13 32.68
N ALA A 314 19.38 -6.03 32.61
CA ALA A 314 18.84 -6.76 33.76
C ALA A 314 19.94 -7.56 34.48
N VAL A 315 20.70 -8.36 33.73
CA VAL A 315 21.70 -9.29 34.30
C VAL A 315 22.99 -8.60 34.75
N ARG A 316 23.14 -7.32 34.45
CA ARG A 316 24.25 -6.46 34.89
C ARG A 316 23.89 -5.59 36.09
N GLY A 317 22.65 -5.68 36.58
CA GLY A 317 22.12 -4.82 37.65
C GLY A 317 22.03 -3.35 37.28
N LYS A 318 21.86 -3.06 35.98
CA LYS A 318 21.74 -1.68 35.44
C LYS A 318 20.32 -1.32 35.02
N LEU A 319 19.38 -2.27 35.11
CA LEU A 319 17.98 -2.04 34.71
C LEU A 319 17.16 -1.34 35.80
N VAL A 320 17.49 -1.56 37.07
CA VAL A 320 16.81 -0.98 38.23
C VAL A 320 17.83 -0.35 39.19
N PRO A 321 17.43 0.62 40.02
CA PRO A 321 18.32 1.17 41.05
C PRO A 321 18.79 0.10 42.05
N GLN A 322 20.04 0.21 42.46
CA GLN A 322 20.63 -0.57 43.55
C GLN A 322 20.15 -0.01 44.90
N ASP A 323 19.78 -0.89 45.84
CA ASP A 323 19.34 -0.50 47.18
C ASP A 323 20.29 -1.07 48.23
N ALA A 324 21.03 -0.20 48.92
CA ALA A 324 22.01 -0.60 49.93
C ALA A 324 21.37 -1.22 51.19
N THR A 325 20.06 -1.11 51.35
CA THR A 325 19.32 -1.72 52.46
C THR A 325 18.85 -3.15 52.16
N ASP A 326 18.99 -3.61 50.91
CA ASP A 326 18.67 -4.99 50.56
C ASP A 326 19.56 -5.98 51.30
N GLU A 327 18.99 -7.12 51.70
CA GLU A 327 19.77 -8.24 52.21
C GLU A 327 20.75 -8.72 51.11
N PRO A 328 22.07 -8.76 51.38
CA PRO A 328 23.06 -9.07 50.36
C PRO A 328 22.86 -10.48 49.81
N ALA A 329 23.20 -10.70 48.54
CA ALA A 329 23.01 -11.99 47.88
C ALA A 329 23.71 -13.15 48.61
N SER A 330 24.75 -12.86 49.40
CA SER A 330 25.44 -13.86 50.22
C SER A 330 24.52 -14.57 51.22
N GLU A 331 23.54 -13.88 51.81
CA GLU A 331 22.58 -14.53 52.73
C GLU A 331 21.58 -15.40 51.97
N PHE A 332 21.11 -14.90 50.83
CA PHE A 332 20.26 -15.66 49.93
C PHE A 332 20.96 -16.94 49.41
N VAL A 333 22.25 -16.86 49.05
CA VAL A 333 23.08 -18.02 48.66
C VAL A 333 23.25 -19.01 49.82
N LYS A 334 23.44 -18.55 51.06
CA LYS A 334 23.47 -19.44 52.23
C LYS A 334 22.13 -20.18 52.40
N ALA A 335 21.01 -19.51 52.17
CA ALA A 335 19.68 -20.13 52.23
C ALA A 335 19.51 -21.21 51.14
N ILE A 336 19.96 -20.95 49.91
CA ILE A 336 19.99 -21.94 48.82
C ILE A 336 20.88 -23.14 49.22
N ALA A 337 22.08 -22.90 49.73
CA ALA A 337 23.00 -23.95 50.14
C ALA A 337 22.39 -24.83 51.25
N LYS A 338 21.70 -24.23 52.22
CA LYS A 338 20.95 -24.96 53.25
C LYS A 338 19.83 -25.81 52.64
N ALA A 339 19.01 -25.25 51.76
CA ALA A 339 17.95 -25.98 51.07
C ALA A 339 18.47 -27.15 50.23
N LYS A 340 19.64 -26.99 49.60
CA LYS A 340 20.33 -28.06 48.87
C LYS A 340 20.77 -29.20 49.79
N VAL A 341 21.32 -28.89 50.97
CA VAL A 341 21.71 -29.90 51.97
C VAL A 341 20.47 -30.63 52.51
N GLU A 342 19.42 -29.89 52.85
CA GLU A 342 18.15 -30.48 53.31
C GLU A 342 17.53 -31.39 52.25
N ALA A 343 17.51 -30.96 50.99
CA ALA A 343 17.04 -31.78 49.88
C ALA A 343 17.83 -33.10 49.76
N LYS A 344 19.16 -33.05 49.93
CA LYS A 344 20.01 -34.25 49.95
C LYS A 344 19.67 -35.18 51.11
N LEU A 345 19.49 -34.65 52.31
CA LEU A 345 19.15 -35.44 53.49
C LEU A 345 17.77 -36.10 53.35
N ASN A 346 16.79 -35.37 52.83
CA ASN A 346 15.41 -35.85 52.69
C ASN A 346 15.24 -36.89 51.58
N THR A 347 16.00 -36.78 50.48
CA THR A 347 15.83 -37.63 49.29
C THR A 347 16.89 -38.73 49.16
N GLY A 348 18.06 -38.58 49.79
CA GLY A 348 19.21 -39.44 49.55
C GLY A 348 19.80 -39.35 48.14
N ASP A 349 19.42 -38.34 47.35
CA ASP A 349 19.79 -38.26 45.93
C ASP A 349 21.30 -38.01 45.73
N ALA A 350 21.99 -39.02 45.22
CA ALA A 350 23.43 -38.98 44.96
C ALA A 350 23.87 -37.92 43.94
N ARG A 351 22.93 -37.32 43.19
CA ARG A 351 23.20 -36.21 42.26
C ARG A 351 23.43 -34.88 42.99
N ILE A 352 22.92 -34.74 44.22
CA ILE A 352 23.09 -33.54 45.02
C ILE A 352 24.48 -33.57 45.67
N LYS A 353 25.41 -32.83 45.07
CA LYS A 353 26.83 -32.78 45.48
C LYS A 353 27.25 -31.34 45.75
N ALA A 354 28.17 -31.15 46.69
CA ALA A 354 28.82 -29.86 46.87
C ALA A 354 29.66 -29.56 45.62
N ALA A 355 29.55 -28.35 45.10
CA ALA A 355 30.40 -27.84 44.02
C ALA A 355 31.06 -26.55 44.53
N PRO A 356 32.32 -26.28 44.14
CA PRO A 356 32.97 -25.02 44.48
C PRO A 356 32.21 -23.86 43.84
N ASP A 357 32.24 -22.71 44.51
CA ASP A 357 31.73 -21.47 43.92
C ASP A 357 32.68 -21.00 42.81
N PRO A 358 32.14 -20.55 41.66
CA PRO A 358 32.94 -19.89 40.64
C PRO A 358 33.47 -18.56 41.21
N MET A 359 34.65 -18.16 40.76
CA MET A 359 35.22 -16.89 41.19
C MET A 359 34.53 -15.73 40.46
N PRO A 360 34.41 -14.53 41.06
CA PRO A 360 33.83 -13.38 40.37
C PRO A 360 34.52 -13.04 39.04
N GLU A 361 35.82 -13.27 38.90
CA GLU A 361 36.55 -13.12 37.63
C GLU A 361 36.11 -14.09 36.53
N ASP A 362 35.41 -15.19 36.86
CA ASP A 362 34.87 -16.13 35.89
C ASP A 362 33.69 -15.54 35.11
N ILE A 363 33.03 -14.49 35.64
CA ILE A 363 32.04 -13.72 34.90
C ILE A 363 32.73 -12.55 34.20
N ARG A 364 32.65 -12.50 32.86
CA ARG A 364 33.26 -11.43 32.04
C ARG A 364 32.46 -10.12 32.08
N MET A 365 32.03 -9.69 33.26
CA MET A 365 31.36 -8.40 33.49
C MET A 365 31.60 -7.90 34.92
N PRO A 366 31.62 -6.58 35.16
CA PRO A 366 31.57 -6.05 36.52
C PRO A 366 30.20 -6.32 37.14
N LEU A 367 30.19 -6.76 38.40
CA LEU A 367 28.96 -6.97 39.18
C LEU A 367 28.72 -5.81 40.14
N PRO A 368 27.45 -5.43 40.38
CA PRO A 368 27.11 -4.47 41.44
C PRO A 368 27.52 -4.96 42.83
N GLN A 369 27.70 -4.02 43.75
CA GLN A 369 27.93 -4.34 45.16
C GLN A 369 26.74 -5.13 45.74
N GLY A 370 27.02 -6.18 46.49
CA GLY A 370 25.99 -7.02 47.11
C GLY A 370 25.52 -8.20 46.25
N TRP A 371 25.93 -8.26 44.98
CA TRP A 371 25.71 -9.43 44.12
C TRP A 371 26.72 -10.54 44.42
N SER A 372 26.33 -11.78 44.10
CA SER A 372 27.19 -12.96 44.20
C SER A 372 27.21 -13.73 42.88
N VAL A 373 28.11 -14.69 42.76
CA VAL A 373 28.17 -15.60 41.61
C VAL A 373 28.04 -17.03 42.11
N GLN A 374 27.24 -17.83 41.41
CA GLN A 374 27.02 -19.23 41.74
C GLN A 374 27.07 -20.10 40.49
N SER A 375 27.54 -21.34 40.65
CA SER A 375 27.47 -22.33 39.57
C SER A 375 26.06 -22.88 39.44
N PHE A 376 25.70 -23.38 38.25
CA PHE A 376 24.39 -24.01 38.07
C PHE A 376 24.20 -25.21 39.01
N GLU A 377 25.27 -25.96 39.30
CA GLU A 377 25.22 -27.10 40.22
C GLU A 377 24.92 -26.68 41.68
N ASN A 378 25.27 -25.46 42.07
CA ASN A 378 24.91 -24.90 43.38
C ASN A 378 23.50 -24.32 43.41
N LEU A 379 22.96 -23.88 42.28
CA LEU A 379 21.61 -23.30 42.20
C LEU A 379 20.51 -24.31 41.87
N PHE A 380 20.81 -25.37 41.11
CA PHE A 380 19.78 -26.25 40.54
C PHE A 380 20.04 -27.74 40.79
N LEU A 381 18.97 -28.50 41.03
CA LEU A 381 18.90 -29.93 40.80
C LEU A 381 18.68 -30.19 39.30
N PHE A 382 19.54 -31.01 38.70
CA PHE A 382 19.47 -31.38 37.29
C PHE A 382 18.63 -32.65 37.11
N ILE A 383 17.44 -32.48 36.53
CA ILE A 383 16.63 -33.58 36.01
C ILE A 383 16.97 -33.72 34.52
N ASP A 384 17.84 -34.68 34.23
CA ASP A 384 18.54 -34.81 32.95
C ASP A 384 18.39 -36.22 32.40
N TYR A 385 17.75 -36.36 31.23
CA TYR A 385 17.54 -37.65 30.54
C TYR A 385 18.39 -37.80 29.26
N ARG A 386 19.50 -37.07 29.15
CA ARG A 386 20.40 -37.14 27.99
C ARG A 386 20.88 -38.55 27.67
N GLY A 387 21.05 -38.82 26.36
CA GLY A 387 21.67 -40.03 25.83
C GLY A 387 20.74 -41.22 25.58
N ASN A 388 19.45 -41.12 25.91
CA ASN A 388 18.47 -42.18 25.66
C ASN A 388 17.21 -41.58 25.00
N THR A 389 16.64 -42.23 23.98
CA THR A 389 15.38 -41.81 23.34
C THR A 389 14.20 -42.64 23.84
N PRO A 390 13.12 -42.05 24.37
CA PRO A 390 11.92 -42.82 24.72
C PRO A 390 11.14 -43.23 23.47
N THR A 391 10.52 -44.41 23.49
CA THR A 391 9.64 -44.89 22.41
C THR A 391 8.40 -44.01 22.31
N LYS A 392 8.20 -43.39 21.15
CA LYS A 392 7.05 -42.52 20.88
C LYS A 392 5.81 -43.32 20.52
N THR A 393 4.66 -42.78 20.88
CA THR A 393 3.32 -43.31 20.59
C THR A 393 2.46 -42.22 19.96
N SER A 394 1.39 -42.59 19.26
CA SER A 394 0.45 -41.63 18.66
C SER A 394 -0.46 -40.92 19.67
N ALA A 395 -0.64 -41.49 20.87
CA ALA A 395 -1.39 -40.93 21.98
C ALA A 395 -0.83 -41.44 23.32
N GLY A 396 -1.07 -40.71 24.41
CA GLY A 396 -0.61 -41.10 25.74
C GLY A 396 -0.22 -39.89 26.59
N ILE A 397 0.84 -40.04 27.39
CA ILE A 397 1.39 -38.97 28.22
C ILE A 397 2.24 -38.05 27.34
N PRO A 398 2.06 -36.72 27.38
CA PRO A 398 2.84 -35.78 26.58
C PRO A 398 4.35 -35.95 26.77
N LEU A 399 5.11 -35.77 25.68
CA LEU A 399 6.56 -35.79 25.67
C LEU A 399 7.08 -34.40 25.30
N ILE A 400 7.77 -33.76 26.23
CA ILE A 400 8.42 -32.46 26.01
C ILE A 400 9.81 -32.68 25.45
N THR A 401 10.03 -32.13 24.27
CA THR A 401 11.29 -32.24 23.52
C THR A 401 11.96 -30.88 23.35
N ALA A 402 13.19 -30.88 22.81
CA ALA A 402 13.86 -29.65 22.43
C ALA A 402 13.10 -28.82 21.37
N LYS A 403 12.13 -29.41 20.63
CA LYS A 403 11.25 -28.67 19.72
C LYS A 403 10.18 -27.86 20.45
N ASN A 404 9.86 -28.22 21.68
CA ASN A 404 8.87 -27.54 22.50
C ASN A 404 9.49 -26.35 23.24
N ILE A 405 10.75 -26.46 23.67
CA ILE A 405 11.45 -25.42 24.41
C ILE A 405 11.95 -24.34 23.44
N ARG A 406 11.30 -23.17 23.46
CA ARG A 406 11.68 -21.98 22.69
C ARG A 406 12.29 -20.94 23.62
N MET A 407 13.03 -20.00 23.05
CA MET A 407 13.69 -18.96 23.85
C MET A 407 12.64 -18.07 24.52
N GLY A 408 12.52 -18.17 25.84
CA GLY A 408 11.58 -17.43 26.69
C GLY A 408 10.20 -18.06 26.87
N PHE A 409 9.81 -19.07 26.08
CA PHE A 409 8.47 -19.66 26.18
C PHE A 409 8.40 -21.16 25.80
N LEU A 410 7.39 -21.84 26.33
CA LEU A 410 7.15 -23.25 26.05
C LEU A 410 6.08 -23.42 24.96
N SER A 411 6.48 -23.94 23.80
CA SER A 411 5.57 -24.32 22.72
C SER A 411 4.95 -25.68 23.01
N ARG A 412 3.61 -25.75 22.95
CA ARG A 412 2.88 -27.02 23.05
C ARG A 412 2.94 -27.85 21.76
N GLU A 413 3.49 -27.29 20.69
CA GLU A 413 3.71 -27.96 19.43
C GLU A 413 5.21 -28.24 19.17
N PRO A 414 5.57 -29.40 18.57
CA PRO A 414 4.66 -30.49 18.20
C PRO A 414 4.19 -31.29 19.43
N ARG A 415 2.98 -31.85 19.35
CA ARG A 415 2.49 -32.83 20.33
C ARG A 415 3.03 -34.22 20.04
N GLU A 416 3.91 -34.69 20.92
CA GLU A 416 4.44 -36.06 20.91
C GLU A 416 4.06 -36.76 22.21
N PHE A 417 3.96 -38.09 22.20
CA PHE A 417 3.49 -38.87 23.35
C PHE A 417 4.35 -40.08 23.65
N VAL A 418 4.27 -40.55 24.89
CA VAL A 418 4.77 -41.85 25.34
C VAL A 418 3.65 -42.62 26.05
N SER A 419 3.75 -43.95 26.07
CA SER A 419 2.81 -44.78 26.84
C SER A 419 2.95 -44.57 28.36
N LYS A 420 1.91 -44.87 29.14
CA LYS A 420 1.97 -44.81 30.61
C LYS A 420 3.09 -45.69 31.19
N GLY A 421 3.24 -46.92 30.67
CA GLY A 421 4.30 -47.82 31.09
C GLY A 421 5.71 -47.32 30.72
N THR A 422 5.83 -46.60 29.59
CA THR A 422 7.08 -45.91 29.24
C THR A 422 7.36 -44.77 30.22
N PHE A 423 6.38 -43.93 30.53
CA PHE A 423 6.53 -42.83 31.49
C PHE A 423 6.99 -43.29 32.87
N GLU A 424 6.36 -44.33 33.44
CA GLU A 424 6.71 -44.88 34.76
C GLU A 424 8.17 -45.40 34.81
N LYS A 425 8.64 -46.04 33.74
CA LYS A 425 10.03 -46.51 33.62
C LYS A 425 11.01 -45.39 33.29
N TRP A 426 10.54 -44.35 32.60
CA TRP A 426 11.38 -43.26 32.08
C TRP A 426 11.65 -42.20 33.13
N MET A 427 10.61 -41.72 33.82
CA MET A 427 10.68 -40.56 34.72
C MET A 427 11.22 -40.92 36.11
N THR A 428 12.35 -41.63 36.17
CA THR A 428 12.99 -42.09 37.42
C THR A 428 13.93 -41.06 38.05
N ARG A 429 14.39 -40.08 37.27
CA ARG A 429 15.31 -39.01 37.72
C ARG A 429 14.60 -37.81 38.36
N GLY A 430 13.28 -37.88 38.57
CA GLY A 430 12.50 -36.81 39.21
C GLY A 430 11.48 -36.19 38.28
N PHE A 431 10.54 -35.46 38.90
CA PHE A 431 9.40 -34.85 38.21
C PHE A 431 9.55 -33.33 38.23
N PRO A 432 9.61 -32.67 37.07
CA PRO A 432 9.58 -31.22 37.00
C PRO A 432 8.31 -30.66 37.65
N LYS A 433 8.44 -29.49 38.26
CA LYS A 433 7.36 -28.73 38.91
C LYS A 433 7.06 -27.47 38.12
N GLN A 434 5.86 -26.94 38.31
CA GLN A 434 5.49 -25.64 37.75
C GLN A 434 6.48 -24.57 38.21
N GLY A 435 6.93 -23.72 37.28
CA GLY A 435 7.95 -22.70 37.55
C GLY A 435 9.40 -23.17 37.42
N ASP A 436 9.67 -24.47 37.26
CA ASP A 436 11.02 -24.98 36.95
C ASP A 436 11.48 -24.48 35.57
N ILE A 437 12.80 -24.49 35.33
CA ILE A 437 13.37 -24.01 34.08
C ILE A 437 13.70 -25.19 33.16
N PHE A 438 13.20 -25.16 31.94
CA PHE A 438 13.64 -26.09 30.89
C PHE A 438 14.76 -25.49 30.07
N PHE A 439 15.74 -26.32 29.72
CA PHE A 439 16.91 -25.95 28.94
C PHE A 439 17.21 -26.99 27.86
N THR A 440 17.56 -26.55 26.65
CA THR A 440 17.96 -27.45 25.56
C THR A 440 19.48 -27.60 25.47
N THR A 441 19.94 -28.85 25.45
CA THR A 441 21.38 -29.15 25.45
C THR A 441 21.97 -29.32 24.06
N GLU A 442 21.13 -29.45 23.03
CA GLU A 442 21.50 -29.58 21.61
C GLU A 442 20.27 -29.35 20.70
N ALA A 443 20.50 -28.79 19.51
CA ALA A 443 19.55 -28.70 18.38
C ALA A 443 18.09 -28.29 18.71
N PRO A 444 17.81 -27.00 19.03
CA PRO A 444 18.76 -25.90 19.18
C PRO A 444 19.45 -25.95 20.55
N LEU A 445 20.72 -25.57 20.64
CA LEU A 445 21.44 -25.44 21.91
C LEU A 445 21.04 -24.13 22.59
N GLY A 446 20.82 -24.16 23.91
CA GLY A 446 20.74 -22.94 24.72
C GLY A 446 19.34 -22.32 24.88
N ASN A 447 18.30 -22.87 24.23
CA ASN A 447 16.94 -22.39 24.46
C ASN A 447 16.52 -22.67 25.90
N VAL A 448 15.81 -21.71 26.47
CA VAL A 448 15.34 -21.76 27.85
C VAL A 448 13.91 -21.26 27.97
N CYS A 449 13.09 -21.89 28.81
CA CYS A 449 11.75 -21.40 29.15
C CYS A 449 11.32 -21.86 30.54
N LEU A 450 10.28 -21.24 31.11
CA LEU A 450 9.63 -21.72 32.33
C LEU A 450 8.64 -22.85 32.04
N ASN A 451 8.59 -23.82 32.94
CA ASN A 451 7.59 -24.86 32.95
C ASN A 451 6.24 -24.29 33.42
N ASN A 452 5.26 -24.31 32.53
CA ASN A 452 3.86 -23.96 32.83
C ASN A 452 2.91 -25.15 32.57
N ILE A 453 3.41 -26.38 32.63
CA ILE A 453 2.62 -27.61 32.48
C ILE A 453 2.13 -28.07 33.84
N ASP A 454 0.82 -28.29 33.94
CA ASP A 454 0.16 -28.80 35.15
C ASP A 454 -0.14 -30.31 35.04
N GLU A 455 -0.32 -30.83 33.82
CA GLU A 455 -0.48 -32.27 33.58
C GLU A 455 0.84 -33.07 33.68
N PRO A 456 0.81 -34.38 33.96
CA PRO A 456 2.00 -35.23 33.88
C PRO A 456 2.57 -35.27 32.44
N PHE A 457 3.90 -35.17 32.32
CA PHE A 457 4.61 -35.26 31.04
C PHE A 457 5.99 -35.91 31.19
N ALA A 458 6.46 -36.56 30.12
CA ALA A 458 7.82 -37.08 30.02
C ALA A 458 8.77 -36.02 29.42
N MET A 459 10.04 -36.05 29.83
CA MET A 459 11.11 -35.23 29.26
C MET A 459 11.99 -36.03 28.30
N ALA A 460 12.28 -35.49 27.12
CA ALA A 460 13.11 -36.15 26.11
C ALA A 460 14.61 -35.86 26.26
N GLN A 461 15.43 -36.59 25.49
CA GLN A 461 16.88 -36.66 25.61
C GLN A 461 17.69 -35.37 25.38
N ARG A 462 17.06 -34.32 24.82
CA ARG A 462 17.72 -33.04 24.49
C ARG A 462 17.25 -31.89 25.37
N ALA A 463 16.36 -32.21 26.31
CA ALA A 463 15.73 -31.29 27.22
C ALA A 463 16.12 -31.69 28.64
N ILE A 464 16.57 -30.72 29.43
CA ILE A 464 16.80 -30.91 30.86
C ILE A 464 15.91 -29.95 31.63
N CYS A 465 15.56 -30.35 32.85
CA CYS A 465 14.89 -29.48 33.80
C CYS A 465 15.88 -29.07 34.89
N LEU A 466 15.99 -27.77 35.11
CA LEU A 466 16.75 -27.11 36.15
C LEU A 466 15.75 -26.70 37.24
N GLN A 467 15.73 -27.44 38.34
CA GLN A 467 14.85 -27.20 39.46
C GLN A 467 15.63 -26.44 40.55
N PRO A 468 15.25 -25.22 40.93
CA PRO A 468 16.03 -24.41 41.87
C PRO A 468 16.04 -25.02 43.27
N TYR A 469 17.16 -24.87 43.98
CA TYR A 469 17.17 -25.06 45.44
C TYR A 469 16.63 -23.79 46.10
N GLY A 470 15.73 -23.94 47.08
CA GLY A 470 15.15 -22.80 47.80
C GLY A 470 14.15 -22.00 46.96
N ASN A 471 14.03 -20.70 47.26
CA ASN A 471 13.00 -19.79 46.76
C ASN A 471 13.53 -18.75 45.76
N ALA A 472 14.50 -19.14 44.92
CA ALA A 472 15.01 -18.28 43.85
C ALA A 472 13.91 -17.86 42.88
N ASP A 473 14.00 -16.63 42.37
CA ASP A 473 13.12 -16.17 41.32
C ASP A 473 13.53 -16.82 39.98
N THR A 474 12.81 -17.86 39.58
CA THR A 474 13.15 -18.63 38.38
C THR A 474 13.02 -17.83 37.10
N LYS A 475 12.23 -16.74 37.11
CA LYS A 475 12.08 -15.85 35.97
C LYS A 475 13.32 -14.98 35.78
N PHE A 476 13.89 -14.45 36.87
CA PHE A 476 15.20 -13.79 36.82
C PHE A 476 16.27 -14.75 36.30
N MET A 477 16.31 -15.99 36.83
CA MET A 477 17.27 -17.00 36.38
C MET A 477 17.11 -17.32 34.89
N MET A 478 15.87 -17.42 34.40
CA MET A 478 15.59 -17.57 32.97
C MET A 478 16.12 -16.38 32.16
N PHE A 479 15.91 -15.13 32.60
CA PHE A 479 16.45 -13.95 31.92
C PHE A 479 17.99 -13.96 31.87
N SER A 480 18.64 -14.38 32.96
CA SER A 480 20.09 -14.61 33.00
C SER A 480 20.55 -15.61 31.95
N LEU A 481 19.80 -16.71 31.78
CA LEU A 481 20.06 -17.72 30.76
C LEU A 481 19.85 -17.20 29.33
N MET A 482 18.91 -16.27 29.12
CA MET A 482 18.61 -15.68 27.80
C MET A 482 19.57 -14.55 27.41
N SER A 483 20.35 -14.00 28.34
CA SER A 483 21.27 -12.89 28.06
C SER A 483 22.39 -13.29 27.09
N ASP A 484 22.92 -12.32 26.35
CA ASP A 484 23.98 -12.56 25.37
C ASP A 484 25.22 -13.14 26.04
N LEU A 485 25.54 -12.67 27.26
CA LEU A 485 26.70 -13.13 28.01
C LEU A 485 26.61 -14.63 28.32
N MET A 486 25.44 -15.11 28.73
CA MET A 486 25.26 -16.53 29.02
C MET A 486 25.21 -17.36 27.74
N GLN A 487 24.52 -16.89 26.70
CA GLN A 487 24.46 -17.59 25.41
C GLN A 487 25.86 -17.74 24.78
N LEU A 488 26.69 -16.69 24.83
CA LEU A 488 28.09 -16.74 24.41
C LEU A 488 28.90 -17.74 25.25
N SER A 489 28.73 -17.73 26.57
CA SER A 489 29.42 -18.66 27.48
C SER A 489 29.04 -20.12 27.19
N ILE A 490 27.76 -20.39 26.92
CA ILE A 490 27.27 -21.73 26.52
C ILE A 490 27.87 -22.14 25.18
N GLU A 491 27.94 -21.22 24.22
CA GLU A 491 28.49 -21.49 22.90
C GLU A 491 30.00 -21.78 22.93
N GLU A 492 30.77 -21.02 23.70
CA GLU A 492 32.22 -21.24 23.92
C GLU A 492 32.51 -22.62 24.56
N GLN A 493 31.63 -23.09 25.44
CA GLN A 493 31.77 -24.40 26.11
C GLN A 493 31.13 -25.57 25.34
N SER A 494 30.50 -25.29 24.20
CA SER A 494 29.85 -26.30 23.37
C SER A 494 30.85 -27.07 22.50
N THR A 495 30.48 -28.28 22.09
CA THR A 495 31.30 -29.15 21.23
C THR A 495 30.45 -29.71 20.08
N GLY A 496 31.11 -30.06 18.97
CA GLY A 496 30.47 -30.64 17.77
C GLY A 496 30.42 -29.67 16.58
N MET A 497 30.79 -30.16 15.38
CA MET A 497 30.81 -29.34 14.16
C MET A 497 29.43 -29.25 13.48
N THR A 498 28.74 -30.38 13.30
CA THR A 498 27.44 -30.45 12.59
C THR A 498 26.24 -30.17 13.51
N ALA A 499 26.35 -30.52 14.80
CA ALA A 499 25.35 -30.22 15.82
C ALA A 499 26.08 -29.84 17.11
N LYS A 500 26.03 -28.56 17.48
CA LYS A 500 26.61 -28.07 18.74
C LYS A 500 25.77 -28.56 19.92
N GLY A 501 26.44 -29.11 20.92
CA GLY A 501 25.85 -29.51 22.18
C GLY A 501 26.77 -29.26 23.37
N ILE A 502 26.19 -29.10 24.56
CA ILE A 502 26.94 -28.85 25.80
C ILE A 502 26.89 -30.06 26.73
N LYS A 503 28.06 -30.51 27.20
CA LYS A 503 28.18 -31.63 28.14
C LYS A 503 27.81 -31.19 29.56
N ALA A 504 27.28 -32.11 30.38
CA ALA A 504 26.92 -31.84 31.77
C ALA A 504 28.09 -31.26 32.58
N SER A 505 29.29 -31.79 32.40
CA SER A 505 30.52 -31.34 33.07
C SER A 505 30.97 -29.93 32.67
N LYS A 506 30.44 -29.38 31.58
CA LYS A 506 30.71 -28.02 31.11
C LYS A 506 29.59 -27.05 31.46
N LEU A 507 28.34 -27.51 31.46
CA LEU A 507 27.17 -26.71 31.83
C LEU A 507 27.08 -26.45 33.34
N LYS A 508 27.30 -27.48 34.16
CA LYS A 508 27.18 -27.41 35.62
C LYS A 508 28.05 -26.33 36.28
N PRO A 509 29.32 -26.12 35.86
CA PRO A 509 30.18 -25.12 36.47
C PRO A 509 29.97 -23.69 35.94
N LEU A 510 29.09 -23.47 34.96
CA LEU A 510 28.94 -22.13 34.37
C LEU A 510 28.54 -21.10 35.45
N PRO A 511 29.17 -19.92 35.47
CA PRO A 511 28.88 -18.88 36.45
C PRO A 511 27.58 -18.17 36.12
N LEU A 512 26.68 -18.07 37.10
CA LEU A 512 25.44 -17.30 37.03
C LEU A 512 25.46 -16.16 38.06
N PRO A 513 25.16 -14.91 37.67
CA PRO A 513 25.05 -13.82 38.62
C PRO A 513 23.77 -13.97 39.46
N VAL A 514 23.89 -13.72 40.76
CA VAL A 514 22.81 -13.83 41.74
C VAL A 514 22.70 -12.51 42.52
N PRO A 515 21.67 -11.67 42.23
CA PRO A 515 21.35 -10.48 43.00
C PRO A 515 20.70 -10.82 44.35
N PRO A 516 20.59 -9.85 45.27
CA PRO A 516 19.61 -9.87 46.36
C PRO A 516 18.22 -10.30 45.89
N LEU A 517 17.50 -11.09 46.70
CA LEU A 517 16.18 -11.60 46.33
C LEU A 517 15.16 -10.49 46.08
N ALA A 518 15.22 -9.40 46.85
CA ALA A 518 14.38 -8.22 46.65
C ALA A 518 14.66 -7.58 45.28
N GLU A 519 15.94 -7.43 44.92
CA GLU A 519 16.34 -6.89 43.62
C GLU A 519 15.95 -7.81 42.46
N GLN A 520 16.08 -9.14 42.58
CA GLN A 520 15.59 -10.09 41.56
C GLN A 520 14.13 -9.80 41.19
N ARG A 521 13.27 -9.60 42.19
CA ARG A 521 11.84 -9.29 41.98
C ARG A 521 11.64 -7.93 41.32
N ARG A 522 12.41 -6.91 41.72
CA ARG A 522 12.37 -5.57 41.07
C ARG A 522 12.79 -5.65 39.60
N ILE A 523 13.85 -6.40 39.29
CA ILE A 523 14.33 -6.64 37.93
C ILE A 523 13.25 -7.35 37.11
N VAL A 524 12.66 -8.44 37.63
CA VAL A 524 11.64 -9.20 36.92
C VAL A 524 10.43 -8.34 36.56
N ALA A 525 9.93 -7.58 37.53
CA ALA A 525 8.82 -6.65 37.28
C ALA A 525 9.15 -5.64 36.17
N LYS A 526 10.38 -5.11 36.15
CA LYS A 526 10.79 -4.13 35.13
C LYS A 526 11.02 -4.75 33.75
N VAL A 527 11.60 -5.95 33.68
CA VAL A 527 11.74 -6.68 32.40
C VAL A 527 10.36 -6.99 31.83
N ASP A 528 9.41 -7.44 32.65
CA ASP A 528 8.04 -7.73 32.20
C ASP A 528 7.34 -6.50 31.62
N GLU A 529 7.44 -5.35 32.31
CA GLU A 529 6.91 -4.07 31.83
C GLU A 529 7.48 -3.71 30.45
N LEU A 530 8.80 -3.79 30.27
CA LEU A 530 9.46 -3.42 29.03
C LEU A 530 9.25 -4.44 27.91
N MET A 531 9.12 -5.73 28.23
CA MET A 531 8.79 -6.77 27.26
C MET A 531 7.35 -6.62 26.75
N ALA A 532 6.41 -6.26 27.64
CA ALA A 532 5.04 -5.93 27.24
C ALA A 532 4.99 -4.70 26.32
N LEU A 533 5.81 -3.68 26.57
CA LEU A 533 5.98 -2.55 25.65
C LEU A 533 6.54 -3.00 24.29
N CYS A 534 7.54 -3.89 24.28
CA CYS A 534 8.04 -4.47 23.03
C CYS A 534 6.94 -5.20 22.25
N ASP A 535 6.10 -5.98 22.93
CA ASP A 535 4.97 -6.70 22.31
C ASP A 535 3.95 -5.71 21.71
N GLN A 536 3.64 -4.61 22.40
CA GLN A 536 2.75 -3.55 21.91
C GLN A 536 3.33 -2.84 20.69
N LEU A 537 4.63 -2.54 20.70
CA LEU A 537 5.31 -1.93 19.56
C LEU A 537 5.26 -2.85 18.33
N GLU A 538 5.52 -4.14 18.51
CA GLU A 538 5.47 -5.14 17.44
C GLU A 538 4.06 -5.23 16.83
N ALA A 539 3.02 -5.30 17.66
CA ALA A 539 1.63 -5.30 17.21
C ALA A 539 1.25 -3.99 16.48
N SER A 540 1.73 -2.84 16.95
CA SER A 540 1.51 -1.54 16.32
C SER A 540 2.17 -1.45 14.93
N LEU A 541 3.37 -2.01 14.76
CA LEU A 541 4.03 -2.05 13.45
C LEU A 541 3.24 -2.90 12.45
N THR A 542 2.83 -4.10 12.83
CA THR A 542 2.02 -4.99 11.98
C THR A 542 0.69 -4.34 11.59
N THR A 543 0.03 -3.66 12.54
CA THR A 543 -1.23 -2.95 12.28
C THR A 543 -1.02 -1.77 11.33
N GLY A 544 0.05 -0.99 11.54
CA GLY A 544 0.40 0.13 10.68
C GLY A 544 0.72 -0.30 9.24
N GLU A 545 1.51 -1.36 9.06
CA GLU A 545 1.78 -1.95 7.73
C GLU A 545 0.51 -2.40 7.03
N THR A 546 -0.34 -3.16 7.73
CA THR A 546 -1.61 -3.65 7.18
C THR A 546 -2.52 -2.50 6.75
N THR A 547 -2.61 -1.44 7.57
CA THR A 547 -3.45 -0.28 7.30
C THR A 547 -2.95 0.50 6.08
N ARG A 548 -1.62 0.73 5.97
CA ARG A 548 -1.03 1.41 4.81
C ARG A 548 -1.23 0.62 3.53
N SER A 549 -1.07 -0.70 3.56
CA SER A 549 -1.31 -1.57 2.38
C SER A 549 -2.77 -1.51 1.93
N ARG A 550 -3.73 -1.60 2.85
CA ARG A 550 -5.16 -1.47 2.52
C ARG A 550 -5.53 -0.11 1.96
N LEU A 551 -4.96 0.97 2.53
CA LEU A 551 -5.17 2.32 2.02
C LEU A 551 -4.61 2.48 0.60
N LEU A 552 -3.42 1.95 0.34
CA LEU A 552 -2.83 1.92 -1.00
C LEU A 552 -3.72 1.15 -1.99
N ASP A 553 -4.23 -0.02 -1.60
CA ASP A 553 -5.16 -0.81 -2.42
C ASP A 553 -6.43 -0.03 -2.75
N ALA A 554 -7.04 0.62 -1.75
CA ALA A 554 -8.25 1.41 -1.93
C ALA A 554 -8.04 2.60 -2.87
N LEU A 555 -6.93 3.36 -2.70
CA LEU A 555 -6.61 4.50 -3.54
C LEU A 555 -6.32 4.10 -5.00
N LEU A 556 -5.58 3.00 -5.19
CA LEU A 556 -5.31 2.46 -6.53
C LEU A 556 -6.61 1.99 -7.20
N HIS A 557 -7.48 1.29 -6.45
CA HIS A 557 -8.77 0.85 -6.97
C HIS A 557 -9.67 2.04 -7.36
N GLU A 558 -9.77 3.07 -6.52
CA GLU A 558 -10.58 4.27 -6.82
C GLU A 558 -10.07 5.04 -8.04
N ALA A 559 -8.74 5.08 -8.24
CA ALA A 559 -8.15 5.81 -9.35
C ALA A 559 -8.16 4.99 -10.67
N LEU A 560 -8.09 3.66 -10.60
CA LEU A 560 -8.27 2.76 -11.75
C LEU A 560 -9.74 2.57 -12.13
N ALA A 561 -10.65 2.65 -11.17
CA ALA A 561 -12.07 2.58 -11.42
C ALA A 561 -12.38 3.49 -12.63
N PRO A 562 -13.19 3.02 -13.60
CA PRO A 562 -13.67 3.90 -14.66
C PRO A 562 -14.12 5.18 -13.96
N ALA A 563 -13.55 6.34 -14.37
CA ALA A 563 -14.04 7.63 -13.89
C ALA A 563 -15.54 7.48 -14.02
N PRO A 564 -16.31 7.53 -12.90
CA PRO A 564 -17.64 6.97 -12.84
C PRO A 564 -18.26 7.41 -14.13
N THR A 565 -18.46 6.44 -15.03
CA THR A 565 -19.25 6.71 -16.21
C THR A 565 -20.51 7.10 -15.51
N VAL A 566 -20.76 8.41 -15.47
CA VAL A 566 -22.05 8.89 -15.09
C VAL A 566 -22.83 8.32 -16.25
N ASN A 567 -23.30 7.09 -16.04
CA ASN A 567 -24.47 6.57 -16.66
C ASN A 567 -25.49 7.55 -16.11
N ILE A 568 -25.54 8.72 -16.76
CA ILE A 568 -26.61 9.66 -16.66
C ILE A 568 -27.73 8.77 -17.14
N ALA A 569 -28.38 8.09 -16.18
CA ALA A 569 -29.28 7.02 -16.47
C ALA A 569 -30.19 7.54 -17.58
N GLU A 570 -30.48 6.76 -18.62
CA GLU A 570 -31.40 7.13 -19.69
C GLU A 570 -32.57 8.04 -19.20
N PRO A 571 -33.16 7.81 -18.00
CA PRO A 571 -34.00 8.76 -17.28
C PRO A 571 -33.63 10.25 -17.24
N ARG A 572 -32.40 10.64 -16.83
CA ARG A 572 -32.00 12.05 -16.69
C ARG A 572 -31.84 12.72 -18.05
N ALA A 573 -31.25 12.03 -19.02
CA ALA A 573 -31.15 12.53 -20.40
C ALA A 573 -32.56 12.73 -20.99
N ALA A 574 -33.44 11.76 -20.80
CA ALA A 574 -34.83 11.80 -21.24
C ALA A 574 -35.62 12.97 -20.61
N VAL A 575 -35.54 13.15 -19.29
CA VAL A 575 -36.19 14.29 -18.60
C VAL A 575 -35.57 15.62 -19.01
N SER A 576 -34.27 15.68 -19.24
CA SER A 576 -33.61 16.88 -19.77
C SER A 576 -34.10 17.23 -21.18
N GLY A 577 -34.16 16.24 -22.07
CA GLY A 577 -34.75 16.39 -23.40
C GLY A 577 -36.19 16.88 -23.34
N TYR A 578 -36.99 16.34 -22.43
CA TYR A 578 -38.35 16.78 -22.16
C TYR A 578 -38.43 18.26 -21.79
N VAL A 579 -37.64 18.69 -20.79
CA VAL A 579 -37.59 20.10 -20.33
C VAL A 579 -37.13 21.03 -21.45
N VAL A 580 -36.03 20.69 -22.14
CA VAL A 580 -35.48 21.52 -23.23
C VAL A 580 -36.48 21.61 -24.38
N SER A 581 -37.16 20.53 -24.75
CA SER A 581 -38.17 20.53 -25.82
C SER A 581 -39.32 21.51 -25.57
N ARG A 582 -39.66 21.76 -24.29
CA ARG A 582 -40.75 22.66 -23.89
C ARG A 582 -40.31 24.10 -23.65
N LEU A 583 -39.08 24.31 -23.16
CA LEU A 583 -38.62 25.61 -22.68
C LEU A 583 -37.59 26.30 -23.56
N ALA A 584 -36.96 25.62 -24.54
CA ALA A 584 -35.90 26.20 -25.36
C ALA A 584 -36.29 27.51 -26.09
N SER A 585 -37.58 27.68 -26.44
CA SER A 585 -38.08 28.90 -27.09
C SER A 585 -38.34 30.06 -26.12
N ARG A 586 -38.26 29.84 -24.80
CA ARG A 586 -38.51 30.86 -23.78
C ARG A 586 -37.26 31.73 -23.58
N ARG A 587 -37.44 33.05 -23.63
CA ARG A 587 -36.36 34.05 -23.53
C ARG A 587 -35.44 33.89 -22.29
N ASN A 588 -36.00 33.44 -21.16
CA ASN A 588 -35.31 33.33 -19.89
C ASN A 588 -34.85 31.90 -19.55
N PHE A 589 -35.03 30.94 -20.45
CA PHE A 589 -34.58 29.57 -20.23
C PHE A 589 -33.13 29.41 -20.68
N GLY A 590 -32.27 29.10 -19.72
CA GLY A 590 -30.85 28.80 -19.93
C GLY A 590 -30.37 27.80 -18.90
N ARG A 591 -29.06 27.58 -18.83
CA ARG A 591 -28.45 26.52 -18.01
C ARG A 591 -28.90 26.52 -16.56
N THR A 592 -28.90 27.68 -15.89
CA THR A 592 -29.34 27.79 -14.49
C THR A 592 -30.78 27.30 -14.30
N ALA A 593 -31.70 27.75 -15.16
CA ALA A 593 -33.09 27.33 -15.09
C ALA A 593 -33.23 25.82 -15.38
N HIS A 594 -32.50 25.29 -16.36
CA HIS A 594 -32.48 23.87 -16.69
C HIS A 594 -32.04 23.01 -15.50
N MET A 595 -30.93 23.36 -14.84
CA MET A 595 -30.47 22.68 -13.62
C MET A 595 -31.57 22.66 -12.54
N LYS A 596 -32.34 23.75 -12.38
CA LYS A 596 -33.40 23.84 -11.34
C LYS A 596 -34.59 22.95 -11.66
N HIS A 597 -34.96 22.83 -12.94
CA HIS A 597 -36.02 21.92 -13.36
C HIS A 597 -35.60 20.46 -13.10
N LEU A 598 -34.35 20.08 -13.39
CA LEU A 598 -33.84 18.74 -13.08
C LEU A 598 -33.82 18.47 -11.57
N TYR A 599 -33.39 19.46 -10.77
CA TYR A 599 -33.41 19.34 -9.31
C TYR A 599 -34.83 19.13 -8.76
N LEU A 600 -35.82 19.91 -9.22
CA LEU A 600 -37.21 19.78 -8.78
C LEU A 600 -37.83 18.47 -9.27
N ALA A 601 -37.50 18.03 -10.49
CA ALA A 601 -37.93 16.72 -10.98
C ALA A 601 -37.46 15.59 -10.05
N GLU A 602 -36.27 15.69 -9.47
CA GLU A 602 -35.75 14.71 -8.51
C GLU A 602 -36.35 14.88 -7.10
N SER A 603 -36.27 16.09 -6.55
CA SER A 603 -36.55 16.39 -5.13
C SER A 603 -38.03 16.66 -4.80
N ARG A 604 -38.86 17.01 -5.78
CA ARG A 604 -40.32 17.17 -5.62
C ARG A 604 -41.09 15.95 -6.11
N LEU A 605 -40.69 15.39 -7.25
CA LEU A 605 -41.42 14.25 -7.86
C LEU A 605 -40.86 12.88 -7.42
N GLY A 606 -39.71 12.85 -6.74
CA GLY A 606 -39.08 11.60 -6.27
C GLY A 606 -38.45 10.77 -7.41
N LEU A 607 -38.17 11.39 -8.56
CA LEU A 607 -37.51 10.69 -9.66
C LEU A 607 -36.07 10.32 -9.29
N LYS A 608 -35.56 9.23 -9.84
CA LYS A 608 -34.17 8.79 -9.65
C LYS A 608 -33.32 9.22 -10.84
N LEU A 609 -32.90 10.49 -10.85
CA LEU A 609 -32.13 11.10 -11.95
C LEU A 609 -30.62 11.13 -11.69
N GLY A 610 -30.17 10.74 -10.50
CA GLY A 610 -28.76 10.62 -10.14
C GLY A 610 -28.04 11.96 -10.04
N GLY A 611 -28.75 13.06 -9.80
CA GLY A 611 -28.15 14.40 -9.78
C GLY A 611 -27.33 14.68 -8.52
N ARG A 612 -26.20 15.37 -8.68
CA ARG A 612 -25.36 15.85 -7.58
C ARG A 612 -25.45 17.36 -7.48
N TYR A 613 -26.11 17.84 -6.41
CA TYR A 613 -26.41 19.25 -6.23
C TYR A 613 -25.59 19.87 -5.10
N MET A 614 -24.72 20.82 -5.46
CA MET A 614 -23.88 21.53 -4.50
C MET A 614 -24.48 22.87 -4.10
N ARG A 615 -24.30 23.29 -2.85
CA ARG A 615 -24.66 24.64 -2.39
C ARG A 615 -23.68 25.67 -2.96
N GLN A 616 -24.13 26.43 -3.96
CA GLN A 616 -23.30 27.41 -4.68
C GLN A 616 -24.03 28.73 -4.92
N ALA A 617 -23.32 29.73 -5.46
CA ALA A 617 -23.80 31.09 -5.68
C ALA A 617 -25.16 31.17 -6.41
N ALA A 618 -25.37 30.34 -7.43
CA ALA A 618 -26.60 30.29 -8.23
C ALA A 618 -27.64 29.27 -7.71
N GLY A 619 -27.60 28.90 -6.43
CA GLY A 619 -28.51 27.91 -5.81
C GLY A 619 -27.95 26.48 -5.84
N PRO A 620 -28.78 25.42 -5.86
CA PRO A 620 -28.28 24.05 -5.97
C PRO A 620 -27.64 23.88 -7.36
N LEU A 621 -26.32 23.86 -7.42
CA LEU A 621 -25.56 23.70 -8.65
C LEU A 621 -25.50 22.23 -9.01
N ASP A 622 -26.06 21.88 -10.15
CA ASP A 622 -25.90 20.57 -10.76
C ASP A 622 -24.58 20.54 -11.54
N THR A 623 -23.58 19.83 -11.03
CA THR A 623 -22.28 19.71 -11.71
C THR A 623 -22.33 18.79 -12.94
N ASP A 624 -23.35 17.92 -13.01
CA ASP A 624 -23.44 16.90 -14.05
C ASP A 624 -24.09 17.44 -15.34
N ILE A 625 -24.64 18.66 -15.31
CA ILE A 625 -25.24 19.31 -16.49
C ILE A 625 -24.24 19.44 -17.65
N TYR A 626 -22.96 19.68 -17.38
CA TYR A 626 -21.96 19.90 -18.43
C TYR A 626 -21.67 18.62 -19.22
N ALA A 627 -21.63 17.49 -18.51
CA ALA A 627 -21.50 16.18 -19.14
C ALA A 627 -22.76 15.83 -19.94
N LEU A 628 -23.94 16.14 -19.40
CA LEU A 628 -25.22 15.94 -20.07
C LEU A 628 -25.34 16.77 -21.36
N GLU A 629 -24.95 18.04 -21.34
CA GLU A 629 -24.95 18.92 -22.52
C GLU A 629 -24.03 18.38 -23.62
N LYS A 630 -22.84 17.90 -23.26
CA LYS A 630 -21.91 17.27 -24.21
C LYS A 630 -22.49 16.01 -24.83
N GLN A 631 -23.15 15.17 -24.02
CA GLN A 631 -23.85 13.98 -24.50
C GLN A 631 -24.98 14.35 -25.46
N ALA A 632 -25.79 15.37 -25.12
CA ALA A 632 -26.90 15.82 -25.92
C ALA A 632 -26.47 16.36 -27.29
N GLU A 633 -25.34 17.06 -27.34
CA GLU A 633 -24.75 17.52 -28.60
C GLU A 633 -24.30 16.36 -29.48
N LEU A 634 -23.56 15.40 -28.92
CA LEU A 634 -23.09 14.20 -29.64
C LEU A 634 -24.24 13.34 -30.16
N ALA A 635 -25.32 13.21 -29.39
CA ALA A 635 -26.50 12.43 -29.76
C ALA A 635 -27.47 13.21 -30.68
N GLY A 636 -27.20 14.49 -30.98
CA GLY A 636 -28.05 15.33 -31.81
C GLY A 636 -29.41 15.67 -31.17
N TRP A 637 -29.50 15.61 -29.84
CA TRP A 637 -30.69 15.93 -29.07
C TRP A 637 -30.90 17.43 -28.95
N TYR A 638 -29.90 18.17 -28.49
CA TYR A 638 -29.91 19.63 -28.46
C TYR A 638 -28.47 20.16 -28.35
N THR A 639 -28.25 21.38 -28.82
CA THR A 639 -26.99 22.10 -28.62
C THR A 639 -27.22 23.30 -27.71
N HIS A 640 -26.16 23.97 -27.28
CA HIS A 640 -26.25 25.22 -26.55
C HIS A 640 -25.34 26.27 -27.16
N SER A 641 -25.75 27.53 -27.12
CA SER A 641 -24.94 28.68 -27.48
C SER A 641 -24.68 29.53 -26.24
N VAL A 642 -23.48 30.12 -26.18
CA VAL A 642 -23.07 31.02 -25.11
C VAL A 642 -22.84 32.41 -25.71
N GLU A 643 -23.59 33.39 -25.21
CA GLU A 643 -23.45 34.80 -25.56
C GLU A 643 -22.91 35.56 -24.35
N THR A 644 -21.75 36.22 -24.50
CA THR A 644 -21.21 37.09 -23.45
C THR A 644 -21.92 38.44 -23.50
N LEU A 645 -22.71 38.76 -22.48
CA LEU A 645 -23.40 40.03 -22.37
C LEU A 645 -22.40 41.17 -22.05
N PRO A 646 -22.74 42.44 -22.33
CA PRO A 646 -21.89 43.61 -22.01
C PRO A 646 -21.48 43.72 -20.53
N SER A 647 -22.22 43.04 -19.63
CA SER A 647 -21.90 42.93 -18.21
C SER A 647 -20.81 41.89 -17.88
N GLY A 648 -20.28 41.17 -18.87
CA GLY A 648 -19.36 40.04 -18.68
C GLY A 648 -20.04 38.73 -18.26
N HIS A 649 -21.36 38.70 -18.15
CA HIS A 649 -22.12 37.49 -17.81
C HIS A 649 -22.40 36.66 -19.06
N GLU A 650 -22.20 35.35 -18.96
CA GLU A 650 -22.56 34.40 -20.01
C GLU A 650 -24.06 34.07 -19.99
N LYS A 651 -24.72 34.27 -21.13
CA LYS A 651 -26.08 33.82 -21.37
C LYS A 651 -26.05 32.54 -22.20
N VAL A 652 -26.56 31.46 -21.62
CA VAL A 652 -26.69 30.17 -22.29
C VAL A 652 -28.10 30.03 -22.86
N SER A 653 -28.20 29.68 -24.15
CA SER A 653 -29.48 29.36 -24.81
C SER A 653 -29.40 27.95 -25.41
N TYR A 654 -30.47 27.17 -25.31
CA TYR A 654 -30.53 25.83 -25.89
C TYR A 654 -31.22 25.85 -27.25
N VAL A 655 -30.69 25.08 -28.21
CA VAL A 655 -31.28 24.89 -29.54
C VAL A 655 -31.66 23.42 -29.71
N PRO A 656 -32.96 23.09 -29.83
CA PRO A 656 -33.39 21.71 -30.03
C PRO A 656 -32.82 21.11 -31.33
N GLY A 657 -32.27 19.90 -31.23
CA GLY A 657 -31.72 19.13 -32.35
C GLY A 657 -32.76 18.22 -32.99
N LYS A 658 -32.36 17.50 -34.05
CA LYS A 658 -33.27 16.63 -34.82
C LYS A 658 -33.83 15.46 -34.00
N ALA A 659 -33.07 14.97 -33.02
CA ALA A 659 -33.45 13.83 -32.19
C ALA A 659 -34.19 14.22 -30.90
N ILE A 660 -34.44 15.52 -30.64
CA ILE A 660 -35.08 15.98 -29.39
C ILE A 660 -36.46 15.38 -29.16
N LYS A 661 -37.22 15.14 -30.24
CA LYS A 661 -38.61 14.67 -30.14
C LYS A 661 -38.67 13.24 -29.60
N ALA A 662 -37.80 12.36 -30.10
CA ALA A 662 -37.71 10.98 -29.61
C ALA A 662 -37.28 10.95 -28.14
N LEU A 663 -36.28 11.75 -27.77
CA LEU A 663 -35.83 11.85 -26.38
C LEU A 663 -36.92 12.42 -25.45
N ALA A 664 -37.72 13.38 -25.91
CA ALA A 664 -38.83 13.91 -25.13
C ALA A 664 -39.94 12.87 -24.94
N GLU A 665 -40.18 11.97 -25.91
CA GLU A 665 -41.10 10.84 -25.77
C GLU A 665 -40.60 9.83 -24.73
N GLU A 666 -39.30 9.54 -24.68
CA GLU A 666 -38.69 8.79 -23.58
C GLU A 666 -38.87 9.50 -22.23
N GLY A 667 -38.75 10.83 -22.22
CA GLY A 667 -38.98 11.65 -21.03
C GLY A 667 -40.40 11.53 -20.49
N VAL A 668 -41.40 11.42 -21.37
CA VAL A 668 -42.79 11.13 -20.99
C VAL A 668 -42.90 9.77 -20.30
N ALA A 669 -42.21 8.74 -20.82
CA ALA A 669 -42.21 7.41 -20.22
C ALA A 669 -41.56 7.40 -18.82
N VAL A 670 -40.46 8.15 -18.65
CA VAL A 670 -39.75 8.28 -17.37
C VAL A 670 -40.56 9.06 -16.34
N LEU A 671 -41.27 10.11 -16.77
CA LEU A 671 -42.12 10.92 -15.90
C LEU A 671 -43.35 10.14 -15.41
N GLY A 672 -43.89 9.23 -16.23
CA GLY A 672 -45.05 8.41 -15.88
C GLY A 672 -46.19 9.25 -15.29
N ASP A 673 -46.70 8.83 -14.12
CA ASP A 673 -47.78 9.51 -13.40
C ASP A 673 -47.39 10.92 -12.91
N SER A 674 -46.09 11.21 -12.77
CA SER A 674 -45.58 12.52 -12.32
C SER A 674 -45.54 13.57 -13.44
N ARG A 675 -45.86 13.20 -14.69
CA ARG A 675 -45.83 14.12 -15.84
C ARG A 675 -46.70 15.36 -15.62
N ALA A 676 -47.92 15.20 -15.12
CA ALA A 676 -48.84 16.32 -14.94
C ALA A 676 -48.28 17.37 -13.97
N GLU A 677 -47.62 16.93 -12.90
CA GLU A 677 -46.97 17.83 -11.94
C GLU A 677 -45.69 18.45 -12.53
N MET A 678 -44.90 17.70 -13.32
CA MET A 678 -43.76 18.26 -14.03
C MET A 678 -44.17 19.36 -15.02
N ASP A 679 -45.26 19.13 -15.75
CA ASP A 679 -45.82 20.10 -16.70
C ASP A 679 -46.27 21.38 -15.99
N ARG A 680 -46.93 21.22 -14.84
CA ARG A 680 -47.31 22.33 -13.96
C ARG A 680 -46.09 23.11 -13.46
N LEU A 681 -45.03 22.42 -13.02
CA LEU A 681 -43.79 23.06 -12.56
C LEU A 681 -43.08 23.82 -13.70
N ILE A 682 -43.01 23.23 -14.90
CA ILE A 682 -42.48 23.86 -16.11
C ILE A 682 -43.27 25.14 -16.44
N ASP A 683 -44.60 25.08 -16.40
CA ASP A 683 -45.43 26.22 -16.77
C ASP A 683 -45.39 27.34 -15.71
N LEU A 684 -45.36 26.99 -14.42
CA LEU A 684 -45.19 27.94 -13.32
C LEU A 684 -43.84 28.67 -13.37
N MET A 685 -42.75 27.94 -13.62
CA MET A 685 -41.41 28.52 -13.68
C MET A 685 -41.09 29.17 -15.02
N GLY A 686 -41.72 28.74 -16.11
CA GLY A 686 -41.46 29.23 -17.47
C GLY A 686 -41.80 30.72 -17.68
N GLY A 687 -42.62 31.31 -16.80
CA GLY A 687 -42.92 32.74 -16.78
C GLY A 687 -41.95 33.59 -15.95
N LEU A 688 -41.05 32.95 -15.20
CA LEU A 688 -40.14 33.62 -14.27
C LEU A 688 -38.81 33.98 -14.95
N ASN A 689 -38.06 34.91 -14.36
CA ASN A 689 -36.68 35.17 -14.76
C ASN A 689 -35.71 34.21 -14.03
N THR A 690 -34.46 34.16 -14.50
CA THR A 690 -33.45 33.22 -13.98
C THR A 690 -33.18 33.38 -12.49
N GLU A 691 -33.18 34.62 -11.98
CA GLU A 691 -32.94 34.92 -10.57
C GLU A 691 -34.10 34.44 -9.69
N GLN A 692 -35.34 34.59 -10.15
CA GLN A 692 -36.53 34.10 -9.45
C GLN A 692 -36.54 32.57 -9.37
N VAL A 693 -36.20 31.89 -10.47
CA VAL A 693 -36.07 30.42 -10.50
C VAL A 693 -34.96 29.95 -9.56
N GLU A 694 -33.83 30.67 -9.52
CA GLU A 694 -32.76 30.43 -8.56
C GLU A 694 -33.24 30.57 -7.11
N ILE A 695 -33.93 31.66 -6.77
CA ILE A 695 -34.43 31.91 -5.41
C ILE A 695 -35.35 30.77 -4.98
N ILE A 696 -36.33 30.40 -5.81
CA ILE A 696 -37.30 29.34 -5.52
C ILE A 696 -36.57 28.01 -5.29
N ALA A 697 -35.68 27.59 -6.20
CA ALA A 697 -34.97 26.33 -6.06
C ALA A 697 -34.04 26.30 -4.84
N THR A 698 -33.44 27.44 -4.48
CA THR A 698 -32.58 27.55 -3.29
C THR A 698 -33.39 27.46 -2.00
N LEU A 699 -34.53 28.16 -1.91
CA LEU A 699 -35.45 28.08 -0.77
C LEU A 699 -36.04 26.67 -0.63
N PHE A 700 -36.44 26.06 -1.76
CA PHE A 700 -36.93 24.69 -1.80
C PHE A 700 -35.88 23.73 -1.25
N ALA A 701 -34.63 23.84 -1.70
CA ALA A 701 -33.56 22.95 -1.29
C ALA A 701 -33.19 23.08 0.19
N ALA A 702 -33.07 24.31 0.70
CA ALA A 702 -32.80 24.53 2.13
C ALA A 702 -33.91 23.96 3.02
N TRP A 703 -35.16 24.13 2.61
CA TRP A 703 -36.31 23.52 3.30
C TRP A 703 -36.31 21.99 3.17
N ASN A 704 -36.08 21.45 1.98
CA ASN A 704 -36.06 20.01 1.73
C ASN A 704 -34.96 19.29 2.53
N ASP A 705 -33.77 19.88 2.60
CA ASP A 705 -32.66 19.34 3.41
C ASP A 705 -33.03 19.27 4.90
N ALA A 706 -33.71 20.29 5.43
CA ALA A 706 -34.17 20.29 6.81
C ALA A 706 -35.22 19.19 7.08
N LEU A 707 -36.14 18.96 6.14
CA LEU A 707 -37.11 17.86 6.21
C LEU A 707 -36.41 16.49 6.18
N LEU A 708 -35.40 16.33 5.31
CA LEU A 708 -34.56 15.12 5.27
C LEU A 708 -33.80 14.88 6.57
N ASP A 709 -33.46 15.95 7.30
CA ASP A 709 -32.87 15.90 8.64
C ASP A 709 -33.89 15.64 9.76
N GLY A 710 -35.17 15.45 9.43
CA GLY A 710 -36.24 15.25 10.41
C GLY A 710 -36.69 16.53 11.12
N HIS A 711 -36.28 17.70 10.63
CA HIS A 711 -36.70 19.00 11.16
C HIS A 711 -37.92 19.56 10.40
N THR A 712 -38.79 20.28 11.09
CA THR A 712 -39.87 21.07 10.47
C THR A 712 -39.53 22.56 10.57
N PRO A 713 -38.84 23.14 9.57
CA PRO A 713 -38.36 24.51 9.67
C PRO A 713 -39.50 25.53 9.52
N HIS A 714 -39.43 26.63 10.27
CA HIS A 714 -40.28 27.81 10.05
C HIS A 714 -39.63 28.76 9.03
N ASP A 715 -40.40 29.67 8.43
CA ASP A 715 -39.93 30.54 7.33
C ASP A 715 -38.66 31.34 7.68
N GLY A 716 -38.62 31.92 8.88
CA GLY A 716 -37.42 32.61 9.38
C GLY A 716 -36.15 31.74 9.40
N TRP A 717 -36.27 30.44 9.67
CA TRP A 717 -35.14 29.52 9.63
C TRP A 717 -34.69 29.27 8.19
N ILE A 718 -35.64 29.02 7.27
CA ILE A 718 -35.33 28.77 5.85
C ILE A 718 -34.62 29.97 5.23
N VAL A 719 -35.12 31.18 5.52
CA VAL A 719 -34.51 32.44 5.06
C VAL A 719 -33.10 32.62 5.64
N LYS A 720 -32.90 32.31 6.91
CA LYS A 720 -31.57 32.36 7.54
C LYS A 720 -30.62 31.36 6.89
N GLU A 721 -31.06 30.13 6.69
CA GLU A 721 -30.28 29.05 6.09
C GLU A 721 -29.78 29.42 4.69
N VAL A 722 -30.67 29.96 3.85
CA VAL A 722 -30.30 30.42 2.50
C VAL A 722 -29.30 31.57 2.54
N ARG A 723 -29.45 32.54 3.46
CA ARG A 723 -28.60 33.74 3.48
C ARG A 723 -27.25 33.53 4.14
N GLU A 724 -27.20 32.72 5.20
CA GLU A 724 -26.05 32.63 6.09
C GLU A 724 -25.27 31.31 5.91
N HIS A 725 -25.90 30.22 5.48
CA HIS A 725 -25.27 28.89 5.43
C HIS A 725 -25.35 28.22 4.05
N TRP A 726 -25.70 28.96 3.00
CA TRP A 726 -25.71 28.45 1.62
C TRP A 726 -24.45 28.81 0.84
N HIS A 727 -24.25 30.11 0.57
CA HIS A 727 -23.10 30.68 -0.12
C HIS A 727 -23.05 32.18 0.19
N ALA A 728 -21.87 32.77 0.35
CA ALA A 728 -21.71 34.17 0.77
C ALA A 728 -22.50 35.17 -0.12
N SER A 729 -22.59 34.90 -1.43
CA SER A 729 -23.35 35.74 -2.37
C SER A 729 -24.85 35.81 -2.08
N LYS A 730 -25.43 34.87 -1.32
CA LYS A 730 -26.87 34.84 -1.01
C LYS A 730 -27.29 35.95 -0.05
N GLN A 731 -26.35 36.58 0.64
CA GLN A 731 -26.62 37.78 1.45
C GLN A 731 -27.20 38.93 0.62
N ARG A 732 -27.00 38.93 -0.71
CA ARG A 732 -27.57 39.90 -1.66
C ARG A 732 -29.10 39.93 -1.66
N PHE A 733 -29.74 38.81 -1.34
CA PHE A 733 -31.20 38.73 -1.30
C PHE A 733 -31.72 39.29 0.02
N ALA A 734 -32.65 40.25 -0.07
CA ALA A 734 -33.26 40.84 1.11
C ALA A 734 -34.17 39.81 1.81
N PRO A 735 -34.21 39.75 3.16
CA PRO A 735 -35.10 38.82 3.86
C PRO A 735 -36.58 38.94 3.44
N ALA A 736 -37.06 40.16 3.20
CA ALA A 736 -38.44 40.40 2.74
C ALA A 736 -38.72 39.78 1.36
N GLU A 737 -37.73 39.78 0.47
CA GLU A 737 -37.82 39.16 -0.85
C GLU A 737 -37.89 37.63 -0.74
N LEU A 738 -37.08 37.02 0.11
CA LEU A 738 -37.11 35.57 0.32
C LEU A 738 -38.44 35.13 0.96
N HIS A 739 -38.98 35.89 1.91
CA HIS A 739 -40.32 35.63 2.47
C HIS A 739 -41.43 35.75 1.42
N LYS A 740 -41.34 36.74 0.52
CA LYS A 740 -42.29 36.87 -0.61
C LYS A 740 -42.28 35.61 -1.48
N TRP A 741 -41.11 35.07 -1.80
CA TRP A 741 -40.99 33.86 -2.62
C TRP A 741 -41.38 32.58 -1.87
N LEU A 742 -41.14 32.48 -0.55
CA LEU A 742 -41.70 31.41 0.27
C LEU A 742 -43.24 31.44 0.27
N GLY A 743 -43.83 32.63 0.40
CA GLY A 743 -45.28 32.81 0.28
C GLY A 743 -45.79 32.40 -1.10
N TRP A 744 -45.09 32.78 -2.16
CA TRP A 744 -45.39 32.35 -3.53
C TRP A 744 -45.31 30.83 -3.69
N MET A 745 -44.29 30.17 -3.14
CA MET A 745 -44.13 28.72 -3.16
C MET A 745 -45.29 28.02 -2.47
N ARG A 746 -45.70 28.48 -1.29
CA ARG A 746 -46.85 27.92 -0.56
C ARG A 746 -48.16 28.11 -1.34
N HIS A 747 -48.39 29.31 -1.89
CA HIS A 747 -49.58 29.62 -2.67
C HIS A 747 -49.69 28.76 -3.94
N ASN A 748 -48.57 28.47 -4.58
CA ASN A 748 -48.50 27.65 -5.79
C ASN A 748 -48.17 26.18 -5.51
N ASP A 749 -48.28 25.70 -4.26
CA ASP A 749 -47.96 24.31 -3.87
C ASP A 749 -46.60 23.79 -4.40
N VAL A 750 -45.57 24.64 -4.34
CA VAL A 750 -44.17 24.30 -4.64
C VAL A 750 -43.44 24.12 -3.31
N VAL A 751 -43.91 23.17 -2.50
CA VAL A 751 -43.39 22.88 -1.15
C VAL A 751 -42.68 21.52 -1.11
N PRO A 752 -41.54 21.37 -0.44
CA PRO A 752 -40.81 20.10 -0.43
C PRO A 752 -41.52 19.05 0.43
N LEU A 753 -41.31 17.77 0.07
CA LEU A 753 -41.84 16.61 0.77
C LEU A 753 -40.77 15.86 1.59
N GLY A 754 -39.52 16.36 1.63
CA GLY A 754 -38.41 15.67 2.27
C GLY A 754 -37.92 14.47 1.45
N LEU A 755 -37.99 14.54 0.12
CA LEU A 755 -37.53 13.48 -0.77
C LEU A 755 -36.05 13.71 -1.15
N PRO A 756 -35.27 12.64 -1.38
CA PRO A 756 -33.91 12.79 -1.90
C PRO A 756 -33.92 13.46 -3.28
N PRO A 757 -32.82 14.10 -3.71
CA PRO A 757 -31.50 14.12 -3.08
C PRO A 757 -31.26 15.32 -2.15
N ARG A 758 -30.38 15.10 -1.17
CA ARG A 758 -29.85 16.14 -0.26
C ARG A 758 -28.78 16.97 -0.97
N THR A 759 -28.73 18.27 -0.70
CA THR A 759 -27.63 19.13 -1.22
C THR A 759 -26.33 19.00 -0.42
N MET A 760 -25.19 19.13 -1.10
CA MET A 760 -23.85 19.01 -0.50
C MET A 760 -23.26 20.37 -0.17
N GLN A 761 -22.71 20.53 1.04
CA GLN A 761 -21.93 21.71 1.43
C GLN A 761 -20.55 21.69 0.76
N GLN A 762 -19.97 22.87 0.52
CA GLN A 762 -18.54 22.97 0.21
C GLN A 762 -17.76 22.44 1.41
N THR A 763 -17.02 21.34 1.25
CA THR A 763 -16.01 20.95 2.23
C THR A 763 -14.95 22.06 2.25
N THR A 764 -14.99 22.92 3.26
CA THR A 764 -13.84 23.76 3.58
C THR A 764 -12.70 22.80 3.89
N MET A 765 -11.68 22.76 3.02
CA MET A 765 -10.38 22.21 3.40
C MET A 765 -9.86 23.09 4.53
N GLU A 766 -10.15 22.73 5.77
CA GLU A 766 -9.44 23.25 6.92
C GLU A 766 -8.23 22.34 7.18
N PHE A 767 -7.10 23.02 7.34
CA PHE A 767 -5.72 22.55 7.26
C PHE A 767 -5.27 21.66 8.42
#